data_AF-A0A8H7EES2-F1
#
_entry.id   AF-A0A8H7EES2-F1
#
_cell.length_a   1.000
_cell.length_b   1.000
_cell.length_c   1.000
_cell.angle_alpha   90.00
_cell.angle_beta   90.00
_cell.angle_gamma   90.00
#
_symmetry.space_group_name_H-M   'P 1'
#
loop_
_entity.id
_entity.type
_entity.pdbx_description
1 polymer ?
#
loop_
_entity_poly.entity_id
_entity_poly.type
_entity_poly.pdbx_seq_one_letter_code
_entity_poly.pdbx_strand_id
1 'polypeptide(L)'
;MFILQTTTAILIAFLALVAYNEVRNRLAKGRSRRKDLETPGSPTISTTNDVKPPPQDANLEKDHVLETSRLSNEELERYKHIYYKLHHLENHPEILPECNKLLLSLLSSTITDAVKEPGDGILSVKRFSRESLDEFLKAKDVDVTNRWEEYLSRRRAGGSREMFADKDEAKWWLKQAAPVKYVDGAWLGHINKITTPFQYRQITKNAWQVMSEELGDGDLAKNHVHVYRQLMNDIDAGLPAADSEDFINPRHGLTETRCWKAAMAQLTISLFSHDFLPELLGFNMAYESLPLHLLKTVKELRELRLNPYYFELHISIDNADSGHAAMAMAAVTNYIEMIAEKEGEEAAHVAWRRVQAGYILAEGLPTTPESPSLKAHAEEPFPRSNTEAALIDIFAAKSFVAHKIHCNSRLKIGRRSLVDWLEPNAFKDAQWQGEFLQDLGNCRPWVIKGSSGKSRLVTELSWEGKMFGSFTEKEVEIVKAWIDELGLPIQSPESDPNAYFEFTGRSFSPLVELMTRHLDILVDYPVLATPEPDTPFKNTNANDLNIDDAPTLDLSRLNISNFLPLWFTSPTLLETLPAVPIRAADEFGSAIVRVLRAQTGFSAEGSGVAGMDEVHRTDDGQAIGLVEVGLEMCHSASIRIPSSLEEAVAMGNDESVSFSQWMIWMGMRWLTHQDLLVGMTWAFMEVHEAIARGQGDMALLCEESRCVMQEIVIRERTGLDICKEEIFQDQKRKQEFCTGLCIARRAIQACFTK
;
A
#
# COMPACT_ATOMS: atom_id res chain seq x y z
N MET A 1 -3.61 -52.94 1.88
CA MET A 1 -4.40 -52.82 3.12
C MET A 1 -3.83 -51.80 4.12
N PHE A 2 -2.52 -51.51 4.12
CA PHE A 2 -1.91 -50.54 5.05
C PHE A 2 -2.18 -49.06 4.73
N ILE A 3 -2.30 -48.65 3.47
CA ILE A 3 -2.49 -47.24 3.09
C ILE A 3 -3.80 -46.65 3.63
N LEU A 4 -4.89 -47.43 3.59
CA LEU A 4 -6.21 -47.00 4.08
C LEU A 4 -6.22 -46.83 5.62
N GLN A 5 -5.44 -47.61 6.34
CA GLN A 5 -5.34 -47.51 7.80
C GLN A 5 -4.55 -46.28 8.21
N THR A 6 -3.49 -45.93 7.47
CA THR A 6 -2.68 -44.73 7.75
C THR A 6 -3.44 -43.45 7.43
N THR A 7 -4.16 -43.38 6.30
CA THR A 7 -4.99 -42.20 5.97
C THR A 7 -6.17 -42.04 6.93
N THR A 8 -6.79 -43.13 7.36
CA THR A 8 -7.86 -43.08 8.37
C THR A 8 -7.33 -42.63 9.73
N ALA A 9 -6.14 -43.08 10.15
CA ALA A 9 -5.53 -42.64 11.40
C ALA A 9 -5.15 -41.15 11.37
N ILE A 10 -4.65 -40.64 10.24
CA ILE A 10 -4.34 -39.22 10.05
C ILE A 10 -5.63 -38.38 10.08
N LEU A 11 -6.70 -38.82 9.41
CA LEU A 11 -7.99 -38.13 9.42
C LEU A 11 -8.60 -38.09 10.83
N ILE A 12 -8.53 -39.20 11.58
CA ILE A 12 -9.00 -39.26 12.97
C ILE A 12 -8.18 -38.33 13.87
N ALA A 13 -6.85 -38.30 13.71
CA ALA A 13 -5.98 -37.41 14.48
C ALA A 13 -6.28 -35.93 14.17
N PHE A 14 -6.50 -35.59 12.90
CA PHE A 14 -6.87 -34.25 12.47
C PHE A 14 -8.23 -33.81 13.02
N LEU A 15 -9.26 -34.66 12.91
CA LEU A 15 -10.59 -34.40 13.46
C LEU A 15 -10.56 -34.27 14.99
N ALA A 16 -9.74 -35.07 15.68
CA ALA A 16 -9.56 -34.95 17.13
C ALA A 16 -8.89 -33.62 17.52
N LEU A 17 -7.96 -33.11 16.71
CA LEU A 17 -7.28 -31.83 16.93
C LEU A 17 -8.22 -30.63 16.71
N VAL A 18 -9.05 -30.70 15.66
CA VAL A 18 -10.10 -29.71 15.38
C VAL A 18 -11.14 -29.70 16.49
N ALA A 19 -11.63 -30.88 16.91
CA ALA A 19 -12.58 -31.00 18.01
C ALA A 19 -12.00 -30.51 19.35
N TYR A 20 -10.72 -30.81 19.62
CA TYR A 20 -10.03 -30.32 20.82
C TYR A 20 -9.91 -28.80 20.83
N ASN A 21 -9.55 -28.17 19.71
CA ASN A 21 -9.47 -26.72 19.60
C ASN A 21 -10.84 -26.05 19.76
N GLU A 22 -11.89 -26.62 19.17
CA GLU A 22 -13.25 -26.10 19.31
C GLU A 22 -13.77 -26.23 20.75
N VAL A 23 -13.53 -27.36 21.41
CA VAL A 23 -13.87 -27.56 22.84
C VAL A 23 -13.06 -26.63 23.74
N ARG A 24 -11.76 -26.43 23.47
CA ARG A 24 -10.91 -25.48 24.22
C ARG A 24 -11.42 -24.05 24.08
N ASN A 25 -11.83 -23.65 22.87
CA ASN A 25 -12.37 -22.32 22.60
C ASN A 25 -13.72 -22.11 23.30
N ARG A 26 -14.57 -23.15 23.37
CA ARG A 26 -15.83 -23.10 24.14
C ARG A 26 -15.61 -23.06 25.65
N LEU A 27 -14.63 -23.79 26.16
CA LEU A 27 -14.26 -23.76 27.60
C LEU A 27 -13.60 -22.44 28.01
N ALA A 28 -12.85 -21.80 27.11
CA ALA A 28 -12.28 -20.47 27.32
C ALA A 28 -13.36 -19.37 27.42
N LYS A 29 -14.47 -19.52 26.69
CA LYS A 29 -15.64 -18.62 26.76
C LYS A 29 -16.50 -18.84 28.03
N GLY A 30 -16.28 -19.90 28.80
CA GLY A 30 -17.13 -20.30 29.94
C GLY A 30 -16.66 -19.90 31.34
N ARG A 31 -15.51 -19.25 31.52
CA ARG A 31 -15.01 -18.89 32.87
C ARG A 31 -15.29 -17.43 33.24
N SER A 32 -16.46 -17.23 33.82
CA SER A 32 -16.78 -16.06 34.64
C SER A 32 -15.85 -15.95 35.85
N ARG A 33 -15.40 -14.71 36.10
CA ARG A 33 -14.73 -14.17 37.29
C ARG A 33 -15.05 -14.92 38.59
N ARG A 34 -14.00 -15.37 39.29
CA ARG A 34 -14.03 -15.60 40.74
C ARG A 34 -12.95 -14.74 41.40
N LYS A 35 -13.40 -13.95 42.36
CA LYS A 35 -12.63 -13.11 43.29
C LYS A 35 -12.06 -14.03 44.37
N ASP A 36 -10.77 -13.96 44.65
CA ASP A 36 -10.14 -14.36 45.91
C ASP A 36 -9.05 -13.28 46.18
N LEU A 37 -9.21 -12.33 47.11
CA LEU A 37 -9.12 -12.46 48.57
C LEU A 37 -7.86 -13.21 49.00
N GLU A 38 -6.75 -12.49 49.14
CA GLU A 38 -5.85 -12.53 50.31
C GLU A 38 -4.58 -11.69 50.05
N THR A 39 -4.65 -10.43 50.47
CA THR A 39 -3.48 -9.60 50.79
C THR A 39 -3.25 -9.68 52.30
N PRO A 40 -2.03 -9.84 52.80
CA PRO A 40 -1.66 -9.36 54.13
C PRO A 40 -1.00 -7.97 54.03
N GLY A 41 -1.30 -7.13 55.03
CA GLY A 41 -1.09 -5.69 55.04
C GLY A 41 0.28 -5.17 55.47
N SER A 42 0.30 -3.83 55.47
CA SER A 42 1.35 -2.82 55.60
C SER A 42 2.39 -2.96 56.73
N PRO A 43 3.43 -2.09 56.72
CA PRO A 43 3.38 -1.02 57.71
C PRO A 43 3.77 0.38 57.19
N THR A 44 3.01 1.34 57.70
CA THR A 44 3.20 2.79 57.68
C THR A 44 4.42 3.17 58.53
N ILE A 45 5.34 3.98 57.99
CA ILE A 45 6.24 4.83 58.79
C ILE A 45 6.27 6.23 58.16
N SER A 46 5.93 7.22 58.97
CA SER A 46 6.12 8.64 58.74
C SER A 46 7.47 9.05 59.32
N THR A 47 8.31 9.72 58.52
CA THR A 47 9.26 10.72 59.03
C THR A 47 9.50 11.79 57.96
N THR A 48 9.11 13.00 58.32
CA THR A 48 9.45 14.30 57.73
C THR A 48 10.95 14.45 57.48
N ASN A 49 11.33 15.03 56.33
CA ASN A 49 12.51 15.88 56.19
C ASN A 49 12.32 16.84 55.00
N ASP A 50 12.13 18.12 55.34
CA ASP A 50 12.18 19.26 54.44
C ASP A 50 13.59 19.41 53.84
N VAL A 51 13.72 19.25 52.52
CA VAL A 51 14.77 19.91 51.72
C VAL A 51 14.18 20.27 50.35
N LYS A 52 14.05 21.57 50.07
CA LYS A 52 13.69 22.11 48.75
C LYS A 52 14.72 21.69 47.69
N PRO A 53 14.33 21.13 46.54
CA PRO A 53 15.23 20.99 45.39
C PRO A 53 15.48 22.37 44.73
N PRO A 54 16.66 22.60 44.13
CA PRO A 54 16.94 23.79 43.33
C PRO A 54 16.13 23.77 42.01
N PRO A 55 15.94 24.92 41.35
CA PRO A 55 15.11 25.02 40.16
C PRO A 55 15.72 24.21 39.00
N GLN A 56 14.95 23.27 38.46
CA GLN A 56 15.31 22.52 37.26
C GLN A 56 14.93 23.35 36.03
N ASP A 57 15.94 23.76 35.25
CA ASP A 57 15.78 24.29 33.90
C ASP A 57 15.32 23.18 32.94
N ALA A 58 14.02 22.87 32.98
CA ALA A 58 13.35 21.85 32.15
C ALA A 58 12.97 22.34 30.73
N ASN A 59 13.51 23.48 30.28
CA ASN A 59 13.06 24.16 29.06
C ASN A 59 13.98 23.97 27.84
N LEU A 60 15.15 23.34 27.97
CA LEU A 60 16.14 23.29 26.89
C LEU A 60 16.21 21.96 26.11
N GLU A 61 15.87 20.82 26.73
CA GLU A 61 15.67 19.54 26.03
C GLU A 61 14.34 19.51 25.25
N LYS A 62 13.35 20.31 25.68
CA LYS A 62 12.07 20.42 24.99
C LYS A 62 12.22 21.02 23.60
N ASP A 63 13.00 22.10 23.43
CA ASP A 63 13.00 22.87 22.17
C ASP A 63 13.59 22.11 20.97
N HIS A 64 14.58 21.24 21.16
CA HIS A 64 15.22 20.50 20.07
C HIS A 64 14.47 19.21 19.69
N VAL A 65 13.91 18.52 20.68
CA VAL A 65 12.92 17.45 20.46
C VAL A 65 11.67 18.04 19.81
N LEU A 66 11.27 19.26 20.17
CA LEU A 66 10.14 19.96 19.56
C LEU A 66 10.35 20.23 18.06
N GLU A 67 11.54 20.56 17.58
CA GLU A 67 11.75 20.92 16.17
C GLU A 67 11.88 19.71 15.23
N THR A 68 12.63 18.67 15.62
CA THR A 68 12.67 17.39 14.89
C THR A 68 11.34 16.63 15.00
N SER A 69 10.66 16.69 16.15
CA SER A 69 9.28 16.17 16.25
C SER A 69 8.30 17.02 15.44
N ARG A 70 8.48 18.34 15.30
CA ARG A 70 7.61 19.18 14.46
C ARG A 70 7.67 18.78 13.00
N LEU A 71 8.85 18.62 12.40
CA LEU A 71 8.98 18.21 11.00
C LEU A 71 8.51 16.76 10.76
N SER A 72 8.87 15.83 11.66
CA SER A 72 8.35 14.45 11.62
C SER A 72 6.82 14.40 11.80
N ASN A 73 6.26 15.29 12.61
CA ASN A 73 4.81 15.44 12.77
C ASN A 73 4.17 16.07 11.52
N GLU A 74 4.80 17.06 10.86
CA GLU A 74 4.28 17.65 9.62
C GLU A 74 4.20 16.63 8.48
N GLU A 75 5.23 15.80 8.30
CA GLU A 75 5.23 14.72 7.30
C GLU A 75 4.16 13.66 7.63
N LEU A 76 4.10 13.23 8.90
CA LEU A 76 3.09 12.29 9.38
C LEU A 76 1.66 12.80 9.14
N GLU A 77 1.39 14.04 9.53
CA GLU A 77 0.08 14.67 9.34
C GLU A 77 -0.22 14.83 7.85
N ARG A 78 0.76 15.17 7.00
CA ARG A 78 0.58 15.18 5.55
C ARG A 78 0.15 13.82 5.01
N TYR A 79 0.85 12.72 5.36
CA TYR A 79 0.49 11.39 4.91
C TYR A 79 -0.89 10.95 5.39
N LYS A 80 -1.26 11.28 6.63
CA LYS A 80 -2.60 11.04 7.16
C LYS A 80 -3.69 11.75 6.34
N HIS A 81 -3.49 13.03 6.00
CA HIS A 81 -4.46 13.76 5.18
C HIS A 81 -4.57 13.15 3.78
N ILE A 82 -3.46 12.80 3.13
CA ILE A 82 -3.48 12.15 1.81
C ILE A 82 -4.17 10.78 1.90
N TYR A 83 -3.91 10.00 2.95
CA TYR A 83 -4.57 8.72 3.21
C TYR A 83 -6.09 8.85 3.25
N TYR A 84 -6.61 9.77 4.06
CA TYR A 84 -8.05 10.01 4.15
C TYR A 84 -8.64 10.42 2.81
N LYS A 85 -7.98 11.33 2.09
CA LYS A 85 -8.48 11.82 0.80
C LYS A 85 -8.43 10.76 -0.30
N LEU A 86 -7.43 9.87 -0.32
CA LEU A 86 -7.38 8.72 -1.24
C LEU A 86 -8.52 7.73 -0.99
N HIS A 87 -8.92 7.52 0.27
CA HIS A 87 -10.11 6.74 0.61
C HIS A 87 -11.43 7.42 0.18
N HIS A 88 -11.40 8.71 -0.17
CA HIS A 88 -12.55 9.50 -0.61
C HIS A 88 -12.24 10.25 -1.90
N LEU A 89 -11.52 9.60 -2.81
CA LEU A 89 -10.96 10.24 -3.99
C LEU A 89 -12.02 10.92 -4.87
N GLU A 90 -13.25 10.40 -4.92
CA GLU A 90 -14.37 11.02 -5.63
C GLU A 90 -14.77 12.40 -5.09
N ASN A 91 -14.57 12.64 -3.79
CA ASN A 91 -14.84 13.93 -3.14
C ASN A 91 -13.60 14.84 -3.13
N HIS A 92 -12.43 14.27 -3.41
CA HIS A 92 -11.14 14.95 -3.37
C HIS A 92 -10.30 14.74 -4.65
N PRO A 93 -10.85 14.96 -5.86
CA PRO A 93 -10.09 14.76 -7.10
C PRO A 93 -8.89 15.70 -7.22
N GLU A 94 -8.87 16.81 -6.47
CA GLU A 94 -7.77 17.78 -6.48
C GLU A 94 -6.44 17.23 -5.93
N ILE A 95 -6.44 16.07 -5.27
CA ILE A 95 -5.22 15.47 -4.71
C ILE A 95 -4.38 14.72 -5.74
N LEU A 96 -4.93 14.38 -6.90
CA LEU A 96 -4.26 13.59 -7.93
C LEU A 96 -2.87 14.15 -8.31
N PRO A 97 -2.67 15.48 -8.52
CA PRO A 97 -1.35 16.03 -8.81
C PRO A 97 -0.38 15.84 -7.65
N GLU A 98 -0.86 15.94 -6.40
CA GLU A 98 -0.02 15.73 -5.21
C GLU A 98 0.38 14.25 -5.07
N CYS A 99 -0.56 13.32 -5.31
CA CYS A 99 -0.30 11.88 -5.27
C CYS A 99 0.73 11.46 -6.33
N ASN A 100 0.63 12.01 -7.54
CA ASN A 100 1.61 11.75 -8.59
C ASN A 100 3.02 12.25 -8.21
N LYS A 101 3.12 13.47 -7.68
CA LYS A 101 4.39 14.01 -7.18
C LYS A 101 4.95 13.18 -6.03
N LEU A 102 4.09 12.71 -5.13
CA LEU A 102 4.50 11.83 -4.03
C LEU A 102 5.07 10.52 -4.57
N LEU A 103 4.38 9.84 -5.48
CA LEU A 103 4.86 8.62 -6.10
C LEU A 103 6.23 8.80 -6.76
N LEU A 104 6.40 9.85 -7.57
CA LEU A 104 7.68 10.17 -8.22
C LEU A 104 8.79 10.45 -7.20
N SER A 105 8.47 11.17 -6.12
CA SER A 105 9.43 11.45 -5.04
C SER A 105 9.86 10.16 -4.32
N LEU A 106 8.92 9.25 -4.07
CA LEU A 106 9.22 7.96 -3.45
C LEU A 106 10.12 7.11 -4.36
N LEU A 107 9.76 6.98 -5.65
CA LEU A 107 10.56 6.27 -6.66
C LEU A 107 11.98 6.83 -6.74
N SER A 108 12.12 8.14 -6.91
CA SER A 108 13.43 8.79 -7.01
C SER A 108 14.27 8.59 -5.74
N SER A 109 13.66 8.66 -4.55
CA SER A 109 14.36 8.45 -3.28
C SER A 109 14.87 7.02 -3.16
N THR A 110 14.01 6.02 -3.40
CA THR A 110 14.39 4.60 -3.25
C THR A 110 15.41 4.17 -4.31
N ILE A 111 15.30 4.70 -5.54
CA ILE A 111 16.30 4.47 -6.60
C ILE A 111 17.66 5.07 -6.22
N THR A 112 17.67 6.30 -5.69
CA THR A 112 18.90 6.98 -5.26
C THR A 112 19.65 6.15 -4.21
N ASP A 113 18.91 5.50 -3.31
CA ASP A 113 19.50 4.63 -2.30
C ASP A 113 19.96 3.29 -2.90
N ALA A 114 19.12 2.64 -3.71
CA ALA A 114 19.46 1.35 -4.32
C ALA A 114 20.67 1.42 -5.28
N VAL A 115 20.88 2.54 -5.97
CA VAL A 115 22.02 2.72 -6.88
C VAL A 115 23.37 2.82 -6.14
N LYS A 116 23.37 3.13 -4.84
CA LYS A 116 24.61 3.13 -4.02
C LYS A 116 25.14 1.71 -3.82
N GLU A 117 24.25 0.71 -3.78
CA GLU A 117 24.58 -0.70 -3.53
C GLU A 117 23.92 -1.61 -4.60
N PRO A 118 24.30 -1.47 -5.89
CA PRO A 118 23.59 -2.12 -6.99
C PRO A 118 23.75 -3.65 -7.03
N GLY A 119 24.64 -4.22 -6.20
CA GLY A 119 24.83 -5.66 -6.05
C GLY A 119 23.81 -6.33 -5.13
N ASP A 120 23.14 -5.56 -4.27
CA ASP A 120 22.39 -6.09 -3.12
C ASP A 120 20.86 -6.14 -3.38
N GLY A 121 20.44 -6.19 -4.65
CA GLY A 121 19.03 -6.25 -5.04
C GLY A 121 18.80 -6.50 -6.52
N ILE A 122 17.61 -6.13 -7.02
CA ILE A 122 17.17 -6.39 -8.41
C ILE A 122 18.05 -5.76 -9.49
N LEU A 123 18.87 -4.76 -9.13
CA LEU A 123 19.83 -4.12 -10.04
C LEU A 123 20.96 -5.07 -10.47
N SER A 124 21.17 -6.18 -9.76
CA SER A 124 22.06 -7.26 -10.19
C SER A 124 21.61 -7.91 -11.51
N VAL A 125 20.29 -7.94 -11.78
CA VAL A 125 19.70 -8.42 -13.04
C VAL A 125 19.68 -7.28 -14.06
N LYS A 126 20.85 -7.00 -14.65
CA LYS A 126 21.03 -5.84 -15.56
C LYS A 126 20.19 -5.90 -16.83
N ARG A 127 20.04 -7.10 -17.39
CA ARG A 127 19.21 -7.37 -18.56
C ARG A 127 18.23 -8.45 -18.22
N PHE A 128 16.99 -8.26 -18.64
CA PHE A 128 15.95 -9.25 -18.44
C PHE A 128 16.25 -10.54 -19.22
N SER A 129 16.15 -11.67 -18.53
CA SER A 129 15.78 -12.96 -19.09
C SER A 129 14.95 -13.70 -18.05
N ARG A 130 14.05 -14.59 -18.49
CA ARG A 130 13.25 -15.43 -17.59
C ARG A 130 14.14 -16.18 -16.59
N GLU A 131 15.25 -16.76 -17.06
CA GLU A 131 16.21 -17.50 -16.25
C GLU A 131 16.90 -16.63 -15.20
N SER A 132 17.40 -15.44 -15.57
CA SER A 132 18.10 -14.57 -14.62
C SER A 132 17.18 -13.97 -13.55
N LEU A 133 15.92 -13.70 -13.89
CA LEU A 133 14.92 -13.28 -12.92
C LEU A 133 14.56 -14.41 -11.95
N ASP A 134 14.33 -15.62 -12.47
CA ASP A 134 14.06 -16.82 -11.67
C ASP A 134 15.21 -17.13 -10.70
N GLU A 135 16.45 -17.11 -11.19
CA GLU A 135 17.65 -17.31 -10.37
C GLU A 135 17.78 -16.26 -9.26
N PHE A 136 17.51 -14.99 -9.58
CA PHE A 136 17.55 -13.90 -8.61
C PHE A 136 16.51 -14.08 -7.49
N LEU A 137 15.26 -14.38 -7.84
CA LEU A 137 14.19 -14.58 -6.85
C LEU A 137 14.45 -15.81 -5.98
N LYS A 138 14.90 -16.92 -6.57
CA LYS A 138 15.31 -18.12 -5.82
C LYS A 138 16.48 -17.86 -4.87
N ALA A 139 17.47 -17.08 -5.30
CA ALA A 139 18.59 -16.72 -4.44
C ALA A 139 18.14 -15.89 -3.24
N LYS A 140 17.18 -14.97 -3.43
CA LYS A 140 16.57 -14.18 -2.36
C LYS A 140 15.80 -15.06 -1.36
N ASP A 141 15.01 -16.01 -1.82
CA ASP A 141 14.30 -16.96 -0.95
C ASP A 141 15.26 -17.82 -0.12
N VAL A 142 16.36 -18.27 -0.74
CA VAL A 142 17.44 -19.00 -0.05
C VAL A 142 18.10 -18.12 1.03
N ASP A 143 18.38 -16.84 0.75
CA ASP A 143 18.90 -15.91 1.77
C ASP A 143 17.94 -15.77 2.96
N VAL A 144 16.65 -15.53 2.69
CA VAL A 144 15.62 -15.38 3.74
C VAL A 144 15.53 -16.62 4.62
N THR A 145 15.52 -17.81 4.01
CA THR A 145 15.43 -19.08 4.75
C THR A 145 16.70 -19.40 5.54
N ASN A 146 17.89 -19.08 5.02
CA ASN A 146 19.16 -19.18 5.76
C ASN A 146 19.17 -18.25 6.98
N ARG A 147 18.80 -16.97 6.79
CA ARG A 147 18.72 -15.98 7.89
C ARG A 147 17.66 -16.34 8.93
N TRP A 148 16.58 -16.99 8.50
CA TRP A 148 15.59 -17.56 9.39
C TRP A 148 16.17 -18.70 10.24
N GLU A 149 16.93 -19.62 9.63
CA GLU A 149 17.62 -20.69 10.36
C GLU A 149 18.62 -20.13 11.40
N GLU A 150 19.40 -19.12 11.01
CA GLU A 150 20.32 -18.44 11.92
C GLU A 150 19.59 -17.80 13.11
N TYR A 151 18.48 -17.10 12.84
CA TYR A 151 17.62 -16.55 13.89
C TYR A 151 17.11 -17.66 14.82
N LEU A 152 16.62 -18.77 14.29
CA LEU A 152 16.19 -19.91 15.11
C LEU A 152 17.33 -20.48 15.95
N SER A 153 18.55 -20.52 15.41
CA SER A 153 19.75 -20.95 16.14
C SER A 153 20.04 -20.03 17.33
N ARG A 154 20.03 -18.70 17.12
CA ARG A 154 20.18 -17.71 18.19
C ARG A 154 19.10 -17.85 19.26
N ARG A 155 17.84 -18.06 18.86
CA ARG A 155 16.72 -18.27 19.79
C ARG A 155 16.86 -19.57 20.60
N ARG A 156 17.32 -20.67 19.98
CA ARG A 156 17.62 -21.93 20.70
C ARG A 156 18.77 -21.78 21.70
N ALA A 157 19.75 -20.93 21.41
CA ALA A 157 20.85 -20.61 22.30
C ALA A 157 20.47 -19.65 23.46
N GLY A 158 19.20 -19.26 23.57
CA GLY A 158 18.72 -18.35 24.61
C GLY A 158 18.80 -16.86 24.26
N GLY A 159 19.08 -16.50 23.00
CA GLY A 159 19.04 -15.12 22.52
C GLY A 159 17.63 -14.51 22.67
N SER A 160 17.53 -13.18 22.78
CA SER A 160 16.27 -12.45 22.96
C SER A 160 15.40 -12.45 21.70
N ARG A 161 14.17 -11.95 21.84
CA ARG A 161 13.29 -11.67 20.70
C ARG A 161 13.90 -10.54 19.87
N GLU A 162 13.63 -10.55 18.57
CA GLU A 162 14.14 -9.58 17.59
C GLU A 162 13.00 -8.77 16.93
N MET A 163 11.72 -9.03 17.22
CA MET A 163 10.60 -8.19 16.80
C MET A 163 9.97 -7.43 17.97
N PHE A 164 9.79 -8.08 19.13
CA PHE A 164 9.08 -7.48 20.28
C PHE A 164 9.78 -7.75 21.61
N ALA A 165 9.97 -6.73 22.46
CA ALA A 165 10.45 -6.95 23.82
C ALA A 165 9.42 -7.63 24.70
N ASP A 166 8.13 -7.27 24.60
CA ASP A 166 7.05 -7.85 25.38
C ASP A 166 5.68 -7.80 24.67
N LYS A 167 4.62 -8.19 25.38
CA LYS A 167 3.26 -8.27 24.83
C LYS A 167 2.66 -6.89 24.54
N ASP A 168 2.96 -5.91 25.37
CA ASP A 168 2.38 -4.56 25.22
C ASP A 168 3.05 -3.84 24.05
N GLU A 169 4.36 -4.00 23.88
CA GLU A 169 5.07 -3.53 22.69
C GLU A 169 4.59 -4.23 21.42
N ALA A 170 4.33 -5.55 21.45
CA ALA A 170 3.75 -6.25 20.30
C ALA A 170 2.36 -5.71 19.95
N LYS A 171 1.51 -5.43 20.94
CA LYS A 171 0.20 -4.79 20.71
C LYS A 171 0.34 -3.39 20.13
N TRP A 172 1.28 -2.60 20.64
CA TRP A 172 1.59 -1.27 20.11
C TRP A 172 2.06 -1.37 18.65
N TRP A 173 2.97 -2.30 18.35
CA TRP A 173 3.50 -2.52 17.00
C TRP A 173 2.38 -2.92 16.03
N LEU A 174 1.53 -3.87 16.43
CA LEU A 174 0.36 -4.25 15.65
C LEU A 174 -0.54 -3.04 15.40
N LYS A 175 -0.83 -2.23 16.40
CA LYS A 175 -1.62 -1.01 16.23
C LYS A 175 -0.96 -0.02 15.26
N GLN A 176 0.35 0.20 15.35
CA GLN A 176 1.08 1.12 14.47
C GLN A 176 1.13 0.67 13.01
N ALA A 177 1.10 -0.64 12.76
CA ALA A 177 1.08 -1.18 11.39
C ALA A 177 -0.29 -1.04 10.70
N ALA A 178 -1.36 -0.75 11.44
CA ALA A 178 -2.72 -0.72 10.89
C ALA A 178 -2.92 0.12 9.62
N PRO A 179 -2.35 1.33 9.44
CA PRO A 179 -2.55 2.11 8.23
C PRO A 179 -2.14 1.38 6.94
N VAL A 180 -1.01 0.66 6.97
CA VAL A 180 -0.54 -0.11 5.81
C VAL A 180 -1.26 -1.45 5.67
N LYS A 181 -1.67 -2.06 6.79
CA LYS A 181 -2.40 -3.35 6.76
C LYS A 181 -3.87 -3.23 6.39
N TYR A 182 -4.46 -2.04 6.51
CA TYR A 182 -5.81 -1.75 6.02
C TYR A 182 -5.90 -1.39 4.53
N VAL A 183 -4.75 -1.25 3.85
CA VAL A 183 -4.68 -1.01 2.41
C VAL A 183 -4.04 -2.19 1.67
N ASP A 184 -4.05 -3.37 2.28
CA ASP A 184 -3.54 -4.60 1.67
C ASP A 184 -4.30 -4.92 0.38
N GLY A 185 -3.57 -5.18 -0.71
CA GLY A 185 -4.07 -5.27 -2.08
C GLY A 185 -4.22 -3.94 -2.82
N ALA A 186 -4.12 -2.77 -2.17
CA ALA A 186 -4.38 -1.48 -2.82
C ALA A 186 -3.35 -1.13 -3.91
N TRP A 187 -2.14 -1.69 -3.84
CA TRP A 187 -1.16 -1.54 -4.92
C TRP A 187 -1.64 -2.18 -6.21
N LEU A 188 -2.67 -3.02 -6.22
CA LEU A 188 -3.32 -3.51 -7.43
C LEU A 188 -4.73 -2.95 -7.63
N GLY A 189 -5.23 -2.11 -6.73
CA GLY A 189 -6.64 -1.65 -6.71
C GLY A 189 -7.15 -1.03 -8.03
N HIS A 190 -6.23 -0.48 -8.82
CA HIS A 190 -6.51 0.16 -10.10
C HIS A 190 -6.02 -0.65 -11.33
N ILE A 191 -5.71 -1.94 -11.15
CA ILE A 191 -5.27 -2.84 -12.23
C ILE A 191 -6.46 -3.38 -13.05
N ASN A 192 -6.21 -3.71 -14.31
CA ASN A 192 -7.15 -4.39 -15.21
C ASN A 192 -8.53 -3.70 -15.38
N LYS A 193 -8.60 -2.38 -15.15
CA LYS A 193 -9.79 -1.57 -15.47
C LYS A 193 -10.17 -1.77 -16.92
N ILE A 194 -11.44 -1.58 -17.26
CA ILE A 194 -11.85 -1.73 -18.65
C ILE A 194 -11.11 -0.78 -19.62
N THR A 195 -10.69 0.39 -19.12
CA THR A 195 -9.90 1.38 -19.87
C THR A 195 -8.46 0.92 -20.10
N THR A 196 -7.99 -0.15 -19.43
CA THR A 196 -6.69 -0.77 -19.74
C THR A 196 -6.70 -1.25 -21.19
N PRO A 197 -5.71 -0.88 -22.02
CA PRO A 197 -5.61 -1.33 -23.41
C PRO A 197 -5.77 -2.85 -23.52
N PHE A 198 -6.61 -3.32 -24.45
CA PHE A 198 -7.04 -4.73 -24.45
C PHE A 198 -5.88 -5.70 -24.63
N GLN A 199 -4.83 -5.28 -25.32
CA GLN A 199 -3.61 -6.07 -25.48
C GLN A 199 -2.87 -6.38 -24.16
N TYR A 200 -3.07 -5.59 -23.10
CA TYR A 200 -2.45 -5.83 -21.79
C TYR A 200 -3.35 -6.62 -20.85
N ARG A 201 -4.64 -6.77 -21.18
CA ARG A 201 -5.65 -7.31 -20.26
C ARG A 201 -5.35 -8.73 -19.80
N GLN A 202 -4.79 -9.58 -20.67
CA GLN A 202 -4.41 -10.94 -20.28
C GLN A 202 -3.34 -10.93 -19.18
N ILE A 203 -2.33 -10.06 -19.30
CA ILE A 203 -1.27 -9.88 -18.30
C ILE A 203 -1.81 -9.24 -17.03
N THR A 204 -2.60 -8.18 -17.16
CA THR A 204 -3.15 -7.47 -15.99
C THR A 204 -4.23 -8.28 -15.26
N LYS A 205 -4.86 -9.26 -15.93
CA LYS A 205 -5.78 -10.22 -15.31
C LYS A 205 -5.04 -11.12 -14.30
N ASN A 206 -3.81 -11.55 -14.60
CA ASN A 206 -2.98 -12.31 -13.63
C ASN A 206 -2.67 -11.47 -12.37
N ALA A 207 -2.35 -10.19 -12.55
CA ALA A 207 -2.15 -9.28 -11.42
C ALA A 207 -3.48 -8.99 -10.67
N TRP A 208 -4.61 -8.94 -11.37
CA TRP A 208 -5.93 -8.82 -10.74
C TRP A 208 -6.29 -10.06 -9.92
N GLN A 209 -5.87 -11.26 -10.31
CA GLN A 209 -6.09 -12.49 -9.51
C GLN A 209 -5.40 -12.38 -8.14
N VAL A 210 -4.17 -11.86 -8.09
CA VAL A 210 -3.49 -11.57 -6.80
C VAL A 210 -4.35 -10.62 -5.97
N MET A 211 -4.77 -9.48 -6.55
CA MET A 211 -5.64 -8.51 -5.87
C MET A 211 -6.92 -9.15 -5.32
N SER A 212 -7.59 -10.00 -6.10
CA SER A 212 -8.82 -10.63 -5.63
C SER A 212 -8.56 -11.58 -4.46
N GLU A 213 -7.44 -12.30 -4.44
CA GLU A 213 -7.07 -13.19 -3.33
C GLU A 213 -6.79 -12.40 -2.05
N GLU A 214 -6.13 -11.23 -2.15
CA GLU A 214 -5.97 -10.27 -1.03
C GLU A 214 -7.32 -9.82 -0.45
N LEU A 215 -8.31 -9.65 -1.34
CA LEU A 215 -9.68 -9.32 -0.97
C LEU A 215 -10.51 -10.55 -0.55
N GLY A 216 -9.87 -11.72 -0.43
CA GLY A 216 -10.46 -12.99 0.00
C GLY A 216 -11.23 -13.74 -1.10
N ASP A 217 -11.05 -13.39 -2.36
CA ASP A 217 -11.87 -13.80 -3.51
C ASP A 217 -13.37 -13.53 -3.31
N GLY A 218 -13.68 -12.53 -2.49
CA GLY A 218 -15.04 -12.24 -2.06
C GLY A 218 -15.57 -13.19 -0.99
N ASP A 219 -14.73 -13.92 -0.28
CA ASP A 219 -15.04 -14.56 1.01
C ASP A 219 -14.52 -13.67 2.15
N LEU A 220 -15.45 -13.10 2.91
CA LEU A 220 -15.13 -12.16 4.00
C LEU A 220 -14.19 -12.77 5.05
N ALA A 221 -14.28 -14.08 5.30
CA ALA A 221 -13.42 -14.75 6.27
C ALA A 221 -11.96 -14.83 5.81
N LYS A 222 -11.72 -14.71 4.50
CA LYS A 222 -10.40 -14.72 3.87
C LYS A 222 -9.88 -13.32 3.55
N ASN A 223 -10.73 -12.30 3.55
CA ASN A 223 -10.32 -10.93 3.24
C ASN A 223 -9.26 -10.42 4.23
N HIS A 224 -8.09 -10.03 3.72
CA HIS A 224 -6.92 -9.69 4.54
C HIS A 224 -7.18 -8.51 5.49
N VAL A 225 -7.85 -7.48 4.99
CA VAL A 225 -8.25 -6.31 5.78
C VAL A 225 -9.23 -6.68 6.88
N HIS A 226 -10.20 -7.55 6.61
CA HIS A 226 -11.14 -8.07 7.61
C HIS A 226 -10.42 -8.88 8.69
N VAL A 227 -9.53 -9.79 8.30
CA VAL A 227 -8.70 -10.60 9.22
C VAL A 227 -7.85 -9.69 10.11
N TYR A 228 -7.25 -8.63 9.55
CA TYR A 228 -6.50 -7.66 10.34
C TYR A 228 -7.38 -6.85 11.30
N ARG A 229 -8.57 -6.45 10.87
CA ARG A 229 -9.55 -5.75 11.72
C ARG A 229 -9.96 -6.63 12.92
N GLN A 230 -10.12 -7.94 12.72
CA GLN A 230 -10.37 -8.88 13.82
C GLN A 230 -9.19 -8.92 14.81
N LEU A 231 -7.94 -8.92 14.32
CA LEU A 231 -6.76 -8.82 15.18
C LEU A 231 -6.73 -7.53 16.00
N MET A 232 -7.13 -6.39 15.41
CA MET A 232 -7.23 -5.12 16.14
C MET A 232 -8.28 -5.17 17.27
N ASN A 233 -9.39 -5.87 17.04
CA ASN A 233 -10.40 -6.13 18.07
C ASN A 233 -9.87 -7.05 19.17
N ASP A 234 -9.18 -8.14 18.81
CA ASP A 234 -8.59 -9.11 19.75
C ASP A 234 -7.59 -8.47 20.73
N ILE A 235 -6.91 -7.39 20.32
CA ILE A 235 -5.93 -6.68 21.16
C ILE A 235 -6.51 -5.45 21.87
N ASP A 236 -7.79 -5.15 21.68
CA ASP A 236 -8.49 -3.95 22.16
C ASP A 236 -7.84 -2.64 21.66
N ALA A 237 -7.46 -2.58 20.38
CA ALA A 237 -6.74 -1.44 19.81
C ALA A 237 -7.56 -0.13 19.78
N GLY A 238 -8.89 -0.26 19.72
CA GLY A 238 -9.85 0.87 19.72
C GLY A 238 -9.77 1.75 18.47
N LEU A 239 -9.43 1.18 17.31
CA LEU A 239 -9.34 1.93 16.06
C LEU A 239 -10.73 2.07 15.39
N PRO A 240 -11.06 3.24 14.81
CA PRO A 240 -12.27 3.41 14.02
C PRO A 240 -12.11 2.76 12.63
N ALA A 241 -13.13 2.88 11.78
CA ALA A 241 -13.04 2.44 10.39
C ALA A 241 -11.89 3.16 9.67
N ALA A 242 -11.09 2.42 8.90
CA ALA A 242 -9.84 2.94 8.31
C ALA A 242 -10.10 4.09 7.33
N ASP A 243 -11.21 4.03 6.60
CA ASP A 243 -11.71 5.05 5.70
C ASP A 243 -12.48 6.17 6.41
N SER A 244 -12.44 6.30 7.74
CA SER A 244 -13.10 7.42 8.43
C SER A 244 -12.13 8.59 8.68
N GLU A 245 -12.65 9.82 8.73
CA GLU A 245 -11.88 10.99 9.17
C GLU A 245 -11.35 10.81 10.61
N ASP A 246 -12.09 10.06 11.45
CA ASP A 246 -11.65 9.79 12.81
C ASP A 246 -10.38 8.94 12.86
N PHE A 247 -10.11 8.09 11.85
CA PHE A 247 -8.93 7.20 11.84
C PHE A 247 -7.61 7.96 11.88
N ILE A 248 -7.55 9.13 11.25
CA ILE A 248 -6.36 9.96 11.20
C ILE A 248 -6.20 10.84 12.46
N ASN A 249 -7.18 10.84 13.37
CA ASN A 249 -7.13 11.67 14.55
C ASN A 249 -5.94 11.30 15.47
N PRO A 250 -5.12 12.27 15.92
CA PRO A 250 -3.98 12.02 16.81
C PRO A 250 -4.31 11.26 18.09
N ARG A 251 -5.56 11.28 18.56
CA ARG A 251 -6.02 10.54 19.75
C ARG A 251 -5.80 9.04 19.66
N HIS A 252 -5.72 8.49 18.46
CA HIS A 252 -5.50 7.06 18.23
C HIS A 252 -4.04 6.66 18.41
N GLY A 253 -3.11 7.62 18.46
CA GLY A 253 -1.70 7.37 18.71
C GLY A 253 -0.99 6.59 17.60
N LEU A 254 -1.45 6.70 16.35
CA LEU A 254 -0.77 6.15 15.17
C LEU A 254 0.34 7.12 14.72
N THR A 255 1.55 6.89 15.22
CA THR A 255 2.69 7.82 15.15
C THR A 255 3.86 7.33 14.30
N GLU A 256 3.84 6.09 13.81
CA GLU A 256 4.94 5.54 13.00
C GLU A 256 4.87 6.02 11.55
N THR A 257 5.55 7.14 11.25
CA THR A 257 5.57 7.78 9.91
C THR A 257 5.91 6.83 8.77
N ARG A 258 6.83 5.86 8.98
CA ARG A 258 7.20 4.90 7.92
C ARG A 258 6.03 4.02 7.48
N CYS A 259 5.12 3.65 8.39
CA CYS A 259 3.96 2.83 8.06
C CYS A 259 2.96 3.64 7.23
N TRP A 260 2.80 4.93 7.54
CA TRP A 260 2.01 5.84 6.71
C TRP A 260 2.64 6.06 5.33
N LYS A 261 3.96 6.26 5.26
CA LYS A 261 4.71 6.37 4.00
C LYS A 261 4.55 5.12 3.12
N ALA A 262 4.65 3.93 3.71
CA ALA A 262 4.43 2.66 3.00
C ALA A 262 2.99 2.52 2.51
N ALA A 263 2.00 2.89 3.32
CA ALA A 263 0.60 2.92 2.90
C ALA A 263 0.36 3.87 1.71
N MET A 264 1.05 5.02 1.68
CA MET A 264 0.98 5.95 0.54
C MET A 264 1.56 5.33 -0.72
N ALA A 265 2.68 4.62 -0.64
CA ALA A 265 3.24 3.94 -1.80
C ALA A 265 2.24 2.94 -2.41
N GLN A 266 1.58 2.13 -1.58
CA GLN A 266 0.57 1.16 -2.04
C GLN A 266 -0.65 1.83 -2.66
N LEU A 267 -1.20 2.88 -2.03
CA LEU A 267 -2.38 3.56 -2.57
C LEU A 267 -2.09 4.37 -3.86
N THR A 268 -0.84 4.81 -4.06
CA THR A 268 -0.51 5.70 -5.19
C THR A 268 0.09 5.00 -6.40
N ILE A 269 0.79 3.87 -6.23
CA ILE A 269 1.42 3.16 -7.36
C ILE A 269 0.39 2.66 -8.38
N SER A 270 -0.75 2.17 -7.89
CA SER A 270 -1.80 1.62 -8.74
C SER A 270 -2.66 2.71 -9.37
N LEU A 271 -2.82 3.84 -8.67
CA LEU A 271 -3.67 4.96 -9.06
C LEU A 271 -3.41 5.46 -10.50
N PHE A 272 -2.16 5.37 -10.96
CA PHE A 272 -1.72 5.77 -12.30
C PHE A 272 -1.31 4.56 -13.16
N SER A 273 -2.03 3.44 -13.05
CA SER A 273 -1.68 2.15 -13.69
C SER A 273 -1.47 2.23 -15.20
N HIS A 274 -2.13 3.16 -15.90
CA HIS A 274 -1.92 3.35 -17.34
C HIS A 274 -0.52 3.91 -17.67
N ASP A 275 -0.03 4.82 -16.83
CA ASP A 275 1.27 5.47 -17.00
C ASP A 275 2.40 4.73 -16.30
N PHE A 276 2.09 3.90 -15.29
CA PHE A 276 3.04 3.23 -14.39
C PHE A 276 2.87 1.69 -14.34
N LEU A 277 2.28 1.07 -15.38
CA LEU A 277 2.06 -0.38 -15.42
C LEU A 277 3.33 -1.22 -15.12
N PRO A 278 4.50 -0.97 -15.71
CA PRO A 278 5.70 -1.76 -15.40
C PRO A 278 6.19 -1.57 -13.96
N GLU A 279 6.17 -0.34 -13.44
CA GLU A 279 6.49 -0.06 -12.04
C GLU A 279 5.54 -0.79 -11.11
N LEU A 280 4.25 -0.79 -11.44
CA LEU A 280 3.23 -1.52 -10.69
C LEU A 280 3.51 -3.03 -10.67
N LEU A 281 3.80 -3.65 -11.82
CA LEU A 281 4.13 -5.07 -11.89
C LEU A 281 5.41 -5.41 -11.10
N GLY A 282 6.41 -4.54 -11.15
CA GLY A 282 7.63 -4.69 -10.35
C GLY A 282 7.40 -4.54 -8.84
N PHE A 283 6.57 -3.58 -8.44
CA PHE A 283 6.15 -3.40 -7.05
C PHE A 283 5.44 -4.66 -6.55
N ASN A 284 4.48 -5.18 -7.32
CA ASN A 284 3.78 -6.42 -7.00
C ASN A 284 4.78 -7.57 -6.79
N MET A 285 5.68 -7.81 -7.74
CA MET A 285 6.67 -8.88 -7.65
C MET A 285 7.56 -8.82 -6.41
N ALA A 286 7.97 -7.62 -5.99
CA ALA A 286 8.73 -7.44 -4.74
C ALA A 286 7.87 -7.66 -3.49
N TYR A 287 6.64 -7.15 -3.52
CA TYR A 287 5.73 -7.16 -2.36
C TYR A 287 5.27 -8.58 -2.02
N GLU A 288 5.05 -9.42 -3.04
CA GLU A 288 4.73 -10.85 -2.89
C GLU A 288 5.93 -11.73 -2.50
N SER A 289 7.14 -11.17 -2.34
CA SER A 289 8.29 -11.96 -1.91
C SER A 289 8.26 -12.20 -0.40
N LEU A 290 8.47 -13.44 0.07
CA LEU A 290 8.51 -13.78 1.49
C LEU A 290 9.60 -12.99 2.25
N PRO A 291 9.26 -12.05 3.14
CA PRO A 291 10.25 -11.25 3.83
C PRO A 291 10.52 -11.82 5.25
N LEU A 292 11.79 -11.86 5.66
CA LEU A 292 12.25 -12.49 6.91
C LEU A 292 11.46 -12.06 8.18
N HIS A 293 11.06 -10.79 8.24
CA HIS A 293 10.33 -10.26 9.38
C HIS A 293 8.96 -10.92 9.60
N LEU A 294 8.28 -11.44 8.56
CA LEU A 294 7.02 -12.17 8.72
C LEU A 294 7.22 -13.45 9.53
N LEU A 295 8.26 -14.23 9.19
CA LEU A 295 8.62 -15.47 9.90
C LEU A 295 8.90 -15.20 11.38
N LYS A 296 9.67 -14.14 11.67
CA LYS A 296 9.95 -13.70 13.04
C LYS A 296 8.69 -13.23 13.76
N THR A 297 7.87 -12.40 13.11
CA THR A 297 6.61 -11.86 13.65
C THR A 297 5.68 -12.97 14.07
N VAL A 298 5.41 -13.95 13.20
CA VAL A 298 4.53 -15.09 13.49
C VAL A 298 5.03 -15.88 14.70
N LYS A 299 6.33 -16.19 14.76
CA LYS A 299 6.90 -16.93 15.90
C LYS A 299 6.76 -16.15 17.21
N GLU A 300 7.12 -14.87 17.22
CA GLU A 300 7.15 -14.08 18.45
C GLU A 300 5.75 -13.70 18.96
N LEU A 301 4.79 -13.46 18.06
CA LEU A 301 3.38 -13.27 18.44
C LEU A 301 2.83 -14.53 19.13
N ARG A 302 3.15 -15.73 18.64
CA ARG A 302 2.77 -17.00 19.29
C ARG A 302 3.35 -17.12 20.69
N GLU A 303 4.62 -16.79 20.87
CA GLU A 303 5.28 -16.78 22.19
C GLU A 303 4.62 -15.79 23.16
N LEU A 304 4.12 -14.67 22.64
CA LEU A 304 3.39 -13.64 23.38
C LEU A 304 1.88 -13.90 23.53
N ARG A 305 1.39 -15.02 23.00
CA ARG A 305 -0.03 -15.41 22.99
C ARG A 305 -0.91 -14.33 22.35
N LEU A 306 -0.46 -13.81 21.21
CA LEU A 306 -1.21 -12.95 20.30
C LEU A 306 -1.53 -13.75 19.03
N ASN A 307 -2.63 -13.41 18.37
CA ASN A 307 -3.07 -14.08 17.15
C ASN A 307 -2.16 -13.69 15.97
N PRO A 308 -1.42 -14.63 15.35
CA PRO A 308 -0.51 -14.33 14.24
C PRO A 308 -1.17 -14.49 12.86
N TYR A 309 -2.45 -14.88 12.79
CA TYR A 309 -3.04 -15.49 11.59
C TYR A 309 -2.90 -14.64 10.33
N TYR A 310 -3.12 -13.32 10.41
CA TYR A 310 -2.91 -12.40 9.29
C TYR A 310 -1.52 -12.54 8.64
N PHE A 311 -0.46 -12.59 9.46
CA PHE A 311 0.92 -12.73 8.97
C PHE A 311 1.26 -14.16 8.54
N GLU A 312 0.53 -15.14 9.07
CA GLU A 312 0.73 -16.55 8.74
C GLU A 312 0.20 -16.89 7.35
N LEU A 313 -0.91 -16.27 6.93
CA LEU A 313 -1.50 -16.45 5.58
C LEU A 313 -0.45 -16.21 4.47
N HIS A 314 0.22 -15.07 4.54
CA HIS A 314 1.25 -14.61 3.61
C HIS A 314 2.49 -15.53 3.53
N ILE A 315 2.77 -16.35 4.56
CA ILE A 315 3.90 -17.30 4.49
C ILE A 315 3.62 -18.41 3.46
N SER A 316 2.36 -18.80 3.31
CA SER A 316 1.96 -19.91 2.43
C SER A 316 1.43 -19.45 1.07
N ILE A 317 0.66 -18.36 1.04
CA ILE A 317 0.00 -17.88 -0.18
C ILE A 317 1.04 -17.26 -1.12
N ASP A 318 2.06 -16.61 -0.58
CA ASP A 318 3.07 -15.86 -1.36
C ASP A 318 4.25 -16.75 -1.79
N ASN A 319 4.01 -18.06 -1.96
CA ASN A 319 5.09 -19.01 -2.28
C ASN A 319 5.56 -18.90 -3.74
N ALA A 320 6.85 -19.14 -3.97
CA ALA A 320 7.50 -18.97 -5.27
C ALA A 320 7.19 -20.05 -6.33
N ASP A 321 6.46 -21.11 -6.00
CA ASP A 321 6.14 -22.19 -6.96
C ASP A 321 4.77 -21.98 -7.60
N SER A 322 3.73 -21.86 -6.77
CA SER A 322 2.34 -21.75 -7.21
C SER A 322 1.58 -20.59 -6.59
N GLY A 323 2.22 -19.81 -5.72
CA GLY A 323 1.62 -18.69 -5.00
C GLY A 323 1.75 -17.34 -5.70
N HIS A 324 1.45 -16.26 -4.98
CA HIS A 324 1.45 -14.91 -5.53
C HIS A 324 2.80 -14.48 -6.10
N ALA A 325 3.92 -14.89 -5.49
CA ALA A 325 5.26 -14.64 -6.02
C ALA A 325 5.44 -15.22 -7.44
N ALA A 326 4.96 -16.45 -7.68
CA ALA A 326 5.01 -17.08 -8.99
C ALA A 326 4.12 -16.34 -10.01
N MET A 327 2.91 -15.97 -9.60
CA MET A 327 1.97 -15.22 -10.44
C MET A 327 2.51 -13.84 -10.82
N ALA A 328 3.14 -13.14 -9.86
CA ALA A 328 3.74 -11.83 -10.07
C ALA A 328 4.94 -11.90 -11.03
N MET A 329 5.81 -12.90 -10.87
CA MET A 329 6.91 -13.17 -11.80
C MET A 329 6.39 -13.49 -13.22
N ALA A 330 5.33 -14.30 -13.33
CA ALA A 330 4.71 -14.61 -14.61
C ALA A 330 4.15 -13.36 -15.30
N ALA A 331 3.46 -12.48 -14.56
CA ALA A 331 2.95 -11.22 -15.10
C ALA A 331 4.08 -10.29 -15.61
N VAL A 332 5.17 -10.15 -14.85
CA VAL A 332 6.35 -9.38 -15.27
C VAL A 332 6.97 -9.98 -16.53
N THR A 333 7.15 -11.30 -16.56
CA THR A 333 7.79 -11.99 -17.67
C THR A 333 6.97 -11.89 -18.95
N ASN A 334 5.66 -12.20 -18.87
CA ASN A 334 4.75 -12.10 -20.00
C ASN A 334 4.67 -10.66 -20.52
N TYR A 335 4.72 -9.66 -19.64
CA TYR A 335 4.77 -8.25 -20.03
C TYR A 335 6.04 -7.90 -20.82
N ILE A 336 7.23 -8.21 -20.29
CA ILE A 336 8.49 -7.86 -20.94
C ILE A 336 8.66 -8.61 -22.27
N GLU A 337 8.31 -9.89 -22.32
CA GLU A 337 8.35 -10.71 -23.54
C GLU A 337 7.41 -10.14 -24.62
N MET A 338 6.18 -9.74 -24.26
CA MET A 338 5.24 -9.10 -25.19
C MET A 338 5.76 -7.75 -25.70
N ILE A 339 6.38 -6.91 -24.85
CA ILE A 339 6.98 -5.64 -25.29
C ILE A 339 8.16 -5.91 -26.24
N ALA A 340 9.00 -6.90 -25.96
CA ALA A 340 10.09 -7.28 -26.84
C ALA A 340 9.58 -7.73 -28.23
N GLU A 341 8.50 -8.52 -28.26
CA GLU A 341 7.87 -8.98 -29.50
C GLU A 341 7.26 -7.84 -30.33
N LYS A 342 6.53 -6.91 -29.67
CA LYS A 342 5.75 -5.87 -30.36
C LYS A 342 6.51 -4.58 -30.64
N GLU A 343 7.38 -4.17 -29.74
CA GLU A 343 8.06 -2.86 -29.74
C GLU A 343 9.59 -2.97 -29.84
N GLY A 344 10.14 -4.17 -29.67
CA GLY A 344 11.57 -4.47 -29.80
C GLY A 344 12.37 -4.43 -28.50
N GLU A 345 13.60 -4.91 -28.57
CA GLU A 345 14.49 -5.12 -27.41
C GLU A 345 14.80 -3.84 -26.60
N GLU A 346 14.93 -2.70 -27.26
CA GLU A 346 15.19 -1.43 -26.57
C GLU A 346 13.98 -0.98 -25.74
N ALA A 347 12.76 -1.15 -26.26
CA ALA A 347 11.53 -0.87 -25.52
C ALA A 347 11.37 -1.84 -24.34
N ALA A 348 11.69 -3.12 -24.55
CA ALA A 348 11.70 -4.13 -23.48
C ALA A 348 12.72 -3.81 -22.39
N HIS A 349 13.90 -3.31 -22.76
CA HIS A 349 14.91 -2.86 -21.80
C HIS A 349 14.43 -1.65 -20.97
N VAL A 350 13.79 -0.66 -21.61
CA VAL A 350 13.18 0.47 -20.88
C VAL A 350 12.07 -0.01 -19.95
N ALA A 351 11.20 -0.92 -20.42
CA ALA A 351 10.17 -1.55 -19.61
C ALA A 351 10.76 -2.31 -18.41
N TRP A 352 11.86 -3.04 -18.60
CA TRP A 352 12.57 -3.73 -17.53
C TRP A 352 13.12 -2.77 -16.47
N ARG A 353 13.73 -1.64 -16.88
CA ARG A 353 14.17 -0.60 -15.94
C ARG A 353 13.00 -0.08 -15.10
N ARG A 354 11.83 0.08 -15.70
CA ARG A 354 10.61 0.51 -14.98
C ARG A 354 10.11 -0.55 -14.01
N VAL A 355 10.16 -1.83 -14.37
CA VAL A 355 9.90 -2.95 -13.43
C VAL A 355 10.88 -2.89 -12.24
N GLN A 356 12.17 -2.69 -12.49
CA GLN A 356 13.17 -2.54 -11.42
C GLN A 356 12.86 -1.35 -10.51
N ALA A 357 12.42 -0.21 -11.05
CA ALA A 357 12.06 0.96 -10.26
C ALA A 357 10.90 0.66 -9.27
N GLY A 358 9.88 -0.04 -9.73
CA GLY A 358 8.77 -0.49 -8.88
C GLY A 358 9.18 -1.50 -7.81
N TYR A 359 10.01 -2.47 -8.19
CA TYR A 359 10.55 -3.47 -7.27
C TYR A 359 11.39 -2.80 -6.16
N ILE A 360 12.23 -1.84 -6.52
CA ILE A 360 13.04 -1.04 -5.59
C ILE A 360 12.17 -0.20 -4.65
N LEU A 361 11.07 0.36 -5.15
CA LEU A 361 10.13 1.12 -4.33
C LEU A 361 9.54 0.25 -3.20
N ALA A 362 9.14 -0.98 -3.51
CA ALA A 362 8.57 -1.91 -2.53
C ALA A 362 9.61 -2.33 -1.48
N GLU A 363 10.84 -2.68 -1.88
CA GLU A 363 11.90 -3.07 -0.93
C GLU A 363 12.42 -1.89 -0.10
N GLY A 364 12.47 -0.70 -0.68
CA GLY A 364 13.02 0.50 -0.06
C GLY A 364 12.13 1.13 1.02
N LEU A 365 10.89 0.66 1.18
CA LEU A 365 9.92 1.21 2.13
C LEU A 365 9.46 0.16 3.15
N PRO A 366 10.07 0.13 4.36
CA PRO A 366 9.67 -0.81 5.41
C PRO A 366 8.19 -0.65 5.78
N THR A 367 7.43 -1.74 5.66
CA THR A 367 5.99 -1.79 5.98
C THR A 367 5.72 -2.02 7.48
N THR A 368 6.76 -2.16 8.29
CA THR A 368 6.63 -2.46 9.72
C THR A 368 7.11 -1.35 10.62
N PRO A 369 6.44 -1.12 11.76
CA PRO A 369 6.96 -0.29 12.82
C PRO A 369 8.33 -0.78 13.30
N GLU A 370 9.08 0.11 13.93
CA GLU A 370 10.28 -0.27 14.68
C GLU A 370 9.95 -0.20 16.14
N SER A 371 10.04 -1.37 16.75
CA SER A 371 9.88 -1.54 18.18
C SER A 371 10.84 -0.61 18.93
N PRO A 372 10.33 0.32 19.76
CA PRO A 372 11.15 1.27 20.51
C PRO A 372 12.25 0.61 21.33
N SER A 373 12.01 -0.60 21.84
CA SER A 373 12.99 -1.36 22.62
C SER A 373 14.13 -1.94 21.77
N LEU A 374 13.93 -2.05 20.45
CA LEU A 374 14.86 -2.65 19.50
C LEU A 374 15.49 -1.62 18.55
N LYS A 375 15.13 -0.34 18.69
CA LYS A 375 15.85 0.77 18.04
C LYS A 375 17.29 0.69 18.48
N ALA A 376 18.17 0.25 17.58
CA ALA A 376 19.59 0.54 17.74
C ALA A 376 19.72 2.06 17.79
N HIS A 377 20.45 2.60 18.78
CA HIS A 377 20.92 3.97 18.66
C HIS A 377 21.82 3.98 17.42
N ALA A 378 21.28 4.47 16.29
CA ALA A 378 22.07 4.62 15.08
C ALA A 378 23.28 5.49 15.47
N GLU A 379 24.49 4.93 15.38
CA GLU A 379 25.70 5.72 15.44
C GLU A 379 25.62 6.66 14.24
N GLU A 380 25.30 7.94 14.48
CA GLU A 380 25.34 8.93 13.42
C GLU A 380 26.76 8.92 12.83
N PRO A 381 26.91 8.90 11.50
CA PRO A 381 28.23 8.93 10.88
C PRO A 381 28.98 10.18 11.37
N PHE A 382 30.19 9.96 11.90
CA PHE A 382 31.03 11.01 12.47
C PHE A 382 32.35 11.08 11.70
N PRO A 383 32.79 12.27 11.24
CA PRO A 383 32.13 13.59 11.35
C PRO A 383 30.88 13.72 10.45
N ARG A 384 29.90 14.52 10.87
CA ARG A 384 28.61 14.69 10.15
C ARG A 384 28.68 15.54 8.89
N SER A 385 29.68 16.42 8.78
CA SER A 385 29.89 17.30 7.63
C SER A 385 31.37 17.64 7.45
N ASN A 386 31.75 18.18 6.29
CA ASN A 386 33.10 18.70 6.07
C ASN A 386 33.43 19.86 7.02
N THR A 387 32.42 20.66 7.40
CA THR A 387 32.55 21.74 8.39
C THR A 387 32.85 21.16 9.77
N GLU A 388 32.18 20.08 10.15
CA GLU A 388 32.43 19.38 11.40
C GLU A 388 33.83 18.75 11.42
N ALA A 389 34.26 18.10 10.33
CA ALA A 389 35.62 17.59 10.18
C ALA A 389 36.67 18.69 10.34
N ALA A 390 36.48 19.83 9.67
CA ALA A 390 37.37 20.98 9.79
C ALA A 390 37.40 21.56 11.22
N LEU A 391 36.26 21.55 11.91
CA LEU A 391 36.19 22.02 13.29
C LEU A 391 36.95 21.10 14.26
N ILE A 392 36.88 19.79 14.05
CA ILE A 392 37.65 18.81 14.81
C ILE A 392 39.14 19.07 14.64
N ASP A 393 39.61 19.27 13.40
CA ASP A 393 41.03 19.58 13.12
C ASP A 393 41.49 20.84 13.86
N ILE A 394 40.64 21.88 13.89
CA ILE A 394 40.90 23.10 14.65
C ILE A 394 41.03 22.77 16.14
N PHE A 395 40.05 22.11 16.75
CA PHE A 395 40.11 21.80 18.18
C PHE A 395 41.25 20.85 18.53
N ALA A 396 41.61 19.90 17.67
CA ALA A 396 42.77 19.04 17.84
C ALA A 396 44.06 19.88 17.89
N ALA A 397 44.26 20.80 16.94
CA ALA A 397 45.41 21.70 16.94
C ALA A 397 45.43 22.64 18.17
N LYS A 398 44.28 23.18 18.56
CA LYS A 398 44.17 24.09 19.72
C LYS A 398 44.29 23.36 21.05
N SER A 399 43.89 22.10 21.15
CA SER A 399 43.94 21.31 22.38
C SER A 399 45.37 21.27 22.94
N PHE A 400 46.38 21.10 22.07
CA PHE A 400 47.77 21.05 22.49
C PHE A 400 48.25 22.33 23.18
N VAL A 401 47.82 23.50 22.68
CA VAL A 401 48.24 24.81 23.23
C VAL A 401 47.32 25.31 24.34
N ALA A 402 46.08 24.84 24.41
CA ALA A 402 45.09 25.26 25.40
C ALA A 402 45.00 24.31 26.61
N HIS A 403 45.49 23.07 26.48
CA HIS A 403 45.46 22.08 27.55
C HIS A 403 46.21 22.62 28.78
N LYS A 404 45.49 22.70 29.91
CA LYS A 404 45.90 23.27 31.21
C LYS A 404 45.88 24.79 31.37
N ILE A 405 45.69 25.58 30.29
CA ILE A 405 45.44 27.03 30.44
C ILE A 405 44.10 27.26 31.15
N HIS A 406 43.14 26.38 30.91
CA HIS A 406 41.80 26.44 31.49
C HIS A 406 41.67 25.75 32.86
N CYS A 407 42.77 25.37 33.56
CA CYS A 407 42.71 24.69 34.87
C CYS A 407 41.93 25.45 35.95
N ASN A 408 41.94 26.78 35.89
CA ASN A 408 41.18 27.63 36.80
C ASN A 408 39.77 27.99 36.28
N SER A 409 39.40 27.50 35.09
CA SER A 409 38.07 27.69 34.52
C SER A 409 37.09 26.77 35.24
N ARG A 410 35.95 27.34 35.64
CA ARG A 410 34.82 26.58 36.18
C ARG A 410 33.88 26.06 35.08
N LEU A 411 34.22 26.29 33.82
CA LEU A 411 33.38 25.87 32.70
C LEU A 411 33.38 24.35 32.56
N LYS A 412 32.17 23.79 32.57
CA LYS A 412 31.90 22.41 32.18
C LYS A 412 31.15 22.42 30.85
N ILE A 413 31.50 21.49 29.99
CA ILE A 413 30.81 21.22 28.72
C ILE A 413 30.23 19.82 28.88
N GLY A 414 28.90 19.74 28.97
CA GLY A 414 28.18 18.51 29.31
C GLY A 414 28.76 17.83 30.56
N ARG A 415 29.33 16.64 30.38
CA ARG A 415 29.75 15.77 31.48
C ARG A 415 31.17 16.02 32.00
N ARG A 416 32.02 16.78 31.29
CA ARG A 416 33.44 16.98 31.64
C ARG A 416 33.83 18.45 31.73
N SER A 417 34.98 18.74 32.34
CA SER A 417 35.53 20.10 32.32
C SER A 417 36.15 20.42 30.94
N LEU A 418 36.27 21.70 30.59
CA LEU A 418 36.95 22.10 29.35
C LEU A 418 38.40 21.58 29.28
N VAL A 419 39.08 21.49 30.41
CA VAL A 419 40.47 20.98 30.47
C VAL A 419 40.54 19.49 30.18
N ASP A 420 39.57 18.72 30.71
CA ASP A 420 39.49 17.29 30.45
C ASP A 420 39.20 17.07 28.96
N TRP A 421 38.23 17.80 28.41
CA TRP A 421 37.87 17.70 27.00
C TRP A 421 39.07 17.97 26.08
N LEU A 422 39.85 19.01 26.37
CA LEU A 422 41.02 19.38 25.56
C LEU A 422 42.30 18.60 25.94
N GLU A 423 42.21 17.40 26.55
CA GLU A 423 43.39 16.53 26.75
C GLU A 423 43.92 16.01 25.41
N PRO A 424 45.17 16.33 25.01
CA PRO A 424 45.65 16.09 23.65
C PRO A 424 45.74 14.62 23.23
N ASN A 425 45.84 13.67 24.16
CA ASN A 425 45.86 12.25 23.82
C ASN A 425 44.44 11.67 23.74
N ALA A 426 43.54 12.10 24.61
CA ALA A 426 42.13 11.75 24.57
C ALA A 426 41.47 12.31 23.30
N PHE A 427 41.81 13.54 22.90
CA PHE A 427 41.26 14.18 21.69
C PHE A 427 41.70 13.53 20.37
N LYS A 428 42.60 12.54 20.39
CA LYS A 428 42.95 11.74 19.18
C LYS A 428 41.90 10.68 18.87
N ASP A 429 41.06 10.34 19.85
CA ASP A 429 40.02 9.33 19.71
C ASP A 429 38.77 9.91 19.04
N ALA A 430 38.25 9.24 18.01
CA ALA A 430 37.12 9.74 17.23
C ALA A 430 35.82 9.77 18.04
N GLN A 431 35.62 8.80 18.94
CA GLN A 431 34.47 8.80 19.85
C GLN A 431 34.58 9.99 20.81
N TRP A 432 35.77 10.29 21.34
CA TRP A 432 36.00 11.46 22.18
C TRP A 432 35.70 12.78 21.48
N GLN A 433 36.11 12.91 20.21
CA GLN A 433 35.82 14.08 19.37
C GLN A 433 34.30 14.23 19.16
N GLY A 434 33.60 13.12 18.89
CA GLY A 434 32.15 13.10 18.75
C GLY A 434 31.42 13.52 20.02
N GLU A 435 31.78 12.91 21.16
CA GLU A 435 31.22 13.26 22.46
C GLU A 435 31.50 14.73 22.83
N PHE A 436 32.70 15.24 22.52
CA PHE A 436 33.05 16.64 22.76
C PHE A 436 32.20 17.61 21.95
N LEU A 437 32.08 17.40 20.63
CA LEU A 437 31.29 18.29 19.78
C LEU A 437 29.79 18.21 20.08
N GLN A 438 29.30 17.01 20.44
CA GLN A 438 27.93 16.83 20.91
C GLN A 438 27.67 17.64 22.20
N ASP A 439 28.52 17.48 23.22
CA ASP A 439 28.37 18.19 24.49
C ASP A 439 28.59 19.71 24.30
N LEU A 440 29.52 20.13 23.43
CA LEU A 440 29.77 21.54 23.10
C LEU A 440 28.57 22.16 22.37
N GLY A 441 28.02 21.48 21.37
CA GLY A 441 26.85 21.93 20.61
C GLY A 441 25.60 22.08 21.48
N ASN A 442 25.51 21.33 22.58
CA ASN A 442 24.44 21.41 23.57
C ASN A 442 24.75 22.38 24.73
N CYS A 443 25.95 22.95 24.81
CA CYS A 443 26.38 23.79 25.93
C CYS A 443 25.87 25.23 25.79
N ARG A 444 24.66 25.53 26.27
CA ARG A 444 24.16 26.92 26.37
C ARG A 444 24.80 27.64 27.59
N PRO A 445 25.14 28.95 27.49
CA PRO A 445 24.96 29.84 26.34
C PRO A 445 26.16 29.86 25.36
N TRP A 446 27.12 28.93 25.49
CA TRP A 446 28.33 28.90 24.65
C TRP A 446 27.99 28.64 23.19
N VAL A 447 27.12 27.67 22.92
CA VAL A 447 26.56 27.41 21.60
C VAL A 447 25.04 27.56 21.64
N ILE A 448 24.51 28.39 20.76
CA ILE A 448 23.09 28.49 20.42
C ILE A 448 22.98 28.02 18.97
N LYS A 449 22.57 26.75 18.82
CA LYS A 449 22.42 26.09 17.51
C LYS A 449 21.57 26.93 16.55
N GLY A 450 22.00 27.03 15.30
CA GLY A 450 21.37 27.87 14.27
C GLY A 450 21.62 29.37 14.43
N SER A 451 22.40 29.81 15.42
CA SER A 451 22.63 31.24 15.68
C SER A 451 24.02 31.51 16.24
N SER A 452 25.01 31.45 15.37
CA SER A 452 26.41 31.80 15.66
C SER A 452 26.54 33.21 16.23
N GLY A 453 25.77 34.18 15.71
CA GLY A 453 25.74 35.56 16.20
C GLY A 453 25.22 35.74 17.63
N LYS A 454 24.47 34.77 18.18
CA LYS A 454 23.99 34.78 19.57
C LYS A 454 24.81 33.86 20.49
N SER A 455 25.73 33.09 19.93
CA SER A 455 26.53 32.11 20.66
C SER A 455 27.70 32.77 21.37
N ARG A 456 27.79 32.58 22.69
CA ARG A 456 28.86 33.19 23.50
C ARG A 456 30.26 32.73 23.06
N LEU A 457 30.39 31.52 22.52
CA LEU A 457 31.66 31.03 21.96
C LEU A 457 32.19 31.99 20.89
N VAL A 458 31.35 32.41 19.95
CA VAL A 458 31.73 33.34 18.87
C VAL A 458 32.05 34.73 19.44
N THR A 459 31.29 35.20 20.43
CA THR A 459 31.56 36.48 21.11
C THR A 459 32.92 36.47 21.81
N GLU A 460 33.25 35.41 22.54
CA GLU A 460 34.52 35.30 23.28
C GLU A 460 35.73 35.14 22.34
N LEU A 461 35.54 34.61 21.13
CA LEU A 461 36.56 34.53 20.07
C LEU A 461 36.75 35.86 19.30
N SER A 462 35.74 36.73 19.32
CA SER A 462 35.74 38.01 18.61
C SER A 462 36.41 39.14 19.41
N TRP A 463 36.57 40.31 18.78
CA TRP A 463 37.15 41.51 19.42
C TRP A 463 36.45 41.81 20.77
N GLU A 464 37.25 42.15 21.79
CA GLU A 464 36.86 42.31 23.23
C GLU A 464 36.55 41.00 24.00
N GLY A 465 36.51 39.85 23.34
CA GLY A 465 36.34 38.54 23.97
C GLY A 465 37.60 38.03 24.68
N LYS A 466 37.44 37.19 25.71
CA LYS A 466 38.59 36.67 26.50
C LYS A 466 39.48 35.71 25.72
N MET A 467 38.99 35.18 24.61
CA MET A 467 39.70 34.27 23.72
C MET A 467 40.09 34.98 22.41
N PHE A 468 39.98 36.30 22.33
CA PHE A 468 40.40 37.06 21.16
C PHE A 468 41.86 36.75 20.79
N GLY A 469 42.09 36.42 19.52
CA GLY A 469 43.41 36.06 18.99
C GLY A 469 43.81 34.59 19.19
N SER A 470 42.98 33.76 19.84
CA SER A 470 43.24 32.31 19.95
C SER A 470 42.87 31.53 18.67
N PHE A 471 41.94 32.06 17.87
CA PHE A 471 41.51 31.55 16.57
C PHE A 471 41.77 32.60 15.48
N THR A 472 42.11 32.14 14.28
CA THR A 472 42.19 32.99 13.08
C THR A 472 40.79 33.32 12.56
N GLU A 473 40.68 34.35 11.72
CA GLU A 473 39.41 34.72 11.09
C GLU A 473 38.73 33.54 10.39
N LYS A 474 39.50 32.76 9.61
CA LYS A 474 38.98 31.56 8.92
C LYS A 474 38.48 30.49 9.89
N GLU A 475 39.19 30.26 10.98
CA GLU A 475 38.79 29.29 12.01
C GLU A 475 37.50 29.74 12.71
N VAL A 476 37.33 31.04 12.96
CA VAL A 476 36.11 31.60 13.55
C VAL A 476 34.92 31.45 12.58
N GLU A 477 35.12 31.64 11.27
CA GLU A 477 34.05 31.39 10.29
C GLU A 477 33.63 29.92 10.23
N ILE A 478 34.56 28.96 10.40
CA ILE A 478 34.22 27.53 10.50
C ILE A 478 33.42 27.24 11.78
N VAL A 479 33.80 27.85 12.91
CA VAL A 479 33.02 27.74 14.16
C VAL A 479 31.61 28.30 13.97
N LYS A 480 31.45 29.44 13.29
CA LYS A 480 30.13 30.02 12.99
C LYS A 480 29.31 29.11 12.08
N ALA A 481 29.89 28.64 10.97
CA ALA A 481 29.24 27.75 10.02
C ALA A 481 28.76 26.46 10.71
N TRP A 482 29.61 25.83 11.54
CA TRP A 482 29.20 24.67 12.32
C TRP A 482 28.04 24.98 13.28
N ILE A 483 28.10 26.09 14.02
CA ILE A 483 26.99 26.48 14.92
C ILE A 483 25.69 26.69 14.15
N ASP A 484 25.77 27.33 12.99
CA ASP A 484 24.60 27.60 12.15
C ASP A 484 24.05 26.30 11.51
N GLU A 485 24.93 25.37 11.09
CA GLU A 485 24.57 24.02 10.62
C GLU A 485 23.84 23.20 11.69
N LEU A 486 24.18 23.34 12.98
CA LEU A 486 23.50 22.63 14.07
C LEU A 486 22.01 23.00 14.20
N GLY A 487 21.56 24.10 13.61
CA GLY A 487 20.15 24.52 13.58
C GLY A 487 19.45 24.24 12.25
N LEU A 488 20.15 23.69 11.25
CA LEU A 488 19.53 23.21 10.03
C LEU A 488 18.87 21.85 10.30
N PRO A 489 17.69 21.57 9.74
CA PRO A 489 17.13 20.22 9.77
C PRO A 489 18.13 19.22 9.19
N ILE A 490 18.14 17.98 9.68
CA ILE A 490 18.75 16.86 8.94
C ILE A 490 17.97 16.79 7.62
N GLN A 491 18.50 17.41 6.57
CA GLN A 491 17.94 17.29 5.25
C GLN A 491 18.13 15.83 4.87
N SER A 492 17.05 15.05 4.91
CA SER A 492 16.89 14.02 3.89
C SER A 492 17.08 14.76 2.58
N PRO A 493 18.12 14.44 1.77
CA PRO A 493 18.35 15.20 0.54
C PRO A 493 17.03 15.22 -0.20
N GLU A 494 16.53 16.41 -0.56
CA GLU A 494 15.43 16.53 -1.50
C GLU A 494 15.83 15.68 -2.70
N SER A 495 15.19 14.50 -2.82
CA SER A 495 15.53 13.55 -3.85
C SER A 495 15.35 14.28 -5.17
N ASP A 496 16.39 14.30 -5.99
CA ASP A 496 16.31 14.89 -7.32
C ASP A 496 15.11 14.24 -8.03
N PRO A 497 14.04 15.01 -8.32
CA PRO A 497 12.86 14.44 -8.96
C PRO A 497 13.19 13.83 -10.33
N ASN A 498 14.36 14.14 -10.89
CA ASN A 498 14.85 13.56 -12.13
C ASN A 498 15.46 12.16 -11.98
N ALA A 499 15.82 11.70 -10.77
CA ALA A 499 16.50 10.42 -10.59
C ALA A 499 15.70 9.23 -11.19
N TYR A 500 14.38 9.21 -11.00
CA TYR A 500 13.50 8.22 -11.65
C TYR A 500 13.55 8.31 -13.19
N PHE A 501 13.47 9.50 -13.77
CA PHE A 501 13.44 9.70 -15.22
C PHE A 501 14.78 9.31 -15.86
N GLU A 502 15.88 9.71 -15.24
CA GLU A 502 17.24 9.31 -15.65
C GLU A 502 17.41 7.79 -15.56
N PHE A 503 16.98 7.18 -14.46
CA PHE A 503 17.09 5.74 -14.23
C PHE A 503 16.31 4.92 -15.26
N THR A 504 15.12 5.38 -15.63
CA THR A 504 14.22 4.72 -16.59
C THR A 504 14.51 5.09 -18.05
N GLY A 505 15.38 6.07 -18.31
CA GLY A 505 15.64 6.59 -19.66
C GLY A 505 14.45 7.32 -20.26
N ARG A 506 13.52 7.82 -19.44
CA ARG A 506 12.36 8.60 -19.86
C ARG A 506 12.69 10.09 -19.83
N SER A 507 12.15 10.85 -20.78
CA SER A 507 12.22 12.31 -20.71
C SER A 507 11.33 12.82 -19.57
N PHE A 508 11.80 13.83 -18.83
CA PHE A 508 10.95 14.55 -17.88
C PHE A 508 9.81 15.21 -18.65
N SER A 509 8.60 14.69 -18.49
CA SER A 509 7.37 15.40 -18.84
C SER A 509 6.69 15.73 -17.52
N PRO A 510 6.64 17.00 -17.11
CA PRO A 510 5.87 17.35 -15.93
C PRO A 510 4.42 16.98 -16.23
N LEU A 511 3.84 16.04 -15.48
CA LEU A 511 2.42 15.69 -15.55
C LEU A 511 1.47 16.89 -15.35
N VAL A 512 2.00 18.06 -14.99
CA VAL A 512 1.32 19.35 -15.12
C VAL A 512 0.79 19.58 -16.54
N GLU A 513 1.46 19.12 -17.60
CA GLU A 513 0.92 19.13 -18.98
C GLU A 513 -0.21 18.10 -19.18
N LEU A 514 -0.14 16.95 -18.49
CA LEU A 514 -1.19 15.91 -18.54
C LEU A 514 -2.48 16.31 -17.80
N MET A 515 -2.37 17.21 -16.81
CA MET A 515 -3.50 17.72 -16.03
C MET A 515 -4.04 19.07 -16.55
N THR A 516 -3.38 19.66 -17.54
CA THR A 516 -3.83 20.87 -18.25
C THR A 516 -4.44 20.56 -19.62
N ARG A 517 -4.27 19.32 -20.14
CA ARG A 517 -5.04 18.83 -21.30
C ARG A 517 -6.45 18.43 -20.88
N HIS A 518 -7.38 18.52 -21.83
CA HIS A 518 -8.72 17.95 -21.65
C HIS A 518 -8.58 16.43 -21.55
N LEU A 519 -8.83 15.86 -20.37
CA LEU A 519 -8.79 14.41 -20.15
C LEU A 519 -9.94 13.73 -20.89
N ASP A 520 -9.67 12.56 -21.48
CA ASP A 520 -10.66 11.69 -22.09
C ASP A 520 -10.98 10.51 -21.16
N ILE A 521 -12.23 10.41 -20.72
CA ILE A 521 -12.70 9.37 -19.80
C ILE A 521 -12.62 7.94 -20.39
N LEU A 522 -12.48 7.82 -21.71
CA LEU A 522 -12.36 6.53 -22.41
C LEU A 522 -10.91 6.02 -22.50
N VAL A 523 -9.93 6.89 -22.30
CA VAL A 523 -8.50 6.61 -22.56
C VAL A 523 -7.63 6.89 -21.33
N ASP A 524 -7.84 8.05 -20.71
CA ASP A 524 -7.07 8.49 -19.55
C ASP A 524 -7.55 7.81 -18.26
N TYR A 525 -6.63 7.59 -17.33
CA TYR A 525 -6.96 7.08 -15.99
C TYR A 525 -5.97 7.61 -14.94
N PRO A 526 -6.44 8.07 -13.77
CA PRO A 526 -7.84 8.16 -13.32
C PRO A 526 -8.49 9.48 -13.81
N VAL A 527 -9.82 9.56 -13.94
CA VAL A 527 -10.50 10.82 -14.35
C VAL A 527 -11.69 11.18 -13.46
N LEU A 528 -11.42 11.79 -12.31
CA LEU A 528 -12.41 12.14 -11.29
C LEU A 528 -13.01 13.56 -11.45
N ALA A 529 -12.74 14.28 -12.54
CA ALA A 529 -13.38 15.56 -12.86
C ALA A 529 -13.43 15.84 -14.39
N THR A 530 -14.49 15.37 -15.03
CA THR A 530 -15.05 15.85 -16.31
C THR A 530 -16.46 16.38 -16.05
N PRO A 531 -16.98 17.35 -16.84
CA PRO A 531 -18.40 17.68 -16.77
C PRO A 531 -19.22 16.40 -16.95
N GLU A 532 -20.28 16.25 -16.16
CA GLU A 532 -21.19 15.09 -16.28
C GLU A 532 -21.63 14.95 -17.75
N PRO A 533 -21.37 13.80 -18.41
CA PRO A 533 -21.84 13.57 -19.76
C PRO A 533 -23.36 13.69 -19.82
N ASP A 534 -23.89 14.41 -20.82
CA ASP A 534 -25.33 14.49 -21.00
C ASP A 534 -25.85 13.22 -21.67
N THR A 535 -26.93 12.65 -21.16
CA THR A 535 -27.55 11.44 -21.72
C THR A 535 -29.07 11.55 -21.61
N PRO A 536 -29.83 11.12 -22.63
CA PRO A 536 -31.30 11.18 -22.58
C PRO A 536 -31.90 10.29 -21.48
N PHE A 537 -31.13 9.34 -20.95
CA PHE A 537 -31.64 8.32 -20.02
C PHE A 537 -31.59 8.74 -18.54
N LYS A 538 -30.79 9.74 -18.15
CA LYS A 538 -30.57 10.08 -16.72
C LYS A 538 -31.81 10.58 -15.97
N ASN A 539 -32.77 11.17 -16.68
CA ASN A 539 -34.02 11.69 -16.10
C ASN A 539 -35.16 10.66 -16.09
N THR A 540 -34.82 9.37 -16.06
CA THR A 540 -35.79 8.28 -16.09
C THR A 540 -36.54 8.16 -14.78
N ASN A 541 -37.87 8.26 -14.83
CA ASN A 541 -38.72 8.09 -13.64
C ASN A 541 -38.86 6.61 -13.29
N ALA A 542 -38.51 6.24 -12.06
CA ALA A 542 -38.64 4.88 -11.56
C ALA A 542 -40.09 4.37 -11.51
N ASN A 543 -41.08 5.29 -11.53
CA ASN A 543 -42.51 4.93 -11.52
C ASN A 543 -43.04 4.43 -12.88
N ASP A 544 -42.26 4.54 -13.95
CA ASP A 544 -42.71 4.22 -15.31
C ASP A 544 -42.50 2.75 -15.71
N LEU A 545 -41.81 1.94 -14.90
CA LEU A 545 -41.50 0.54 -15.19
C LEU A 545 -41.93 -0.37 -14.03
N ASN A 546 -42.51 -1.54 -14.34
CA ASN A 546 -42.74 -2.57 -13.34
C ASN A 546 -41.38 -3.16 -12.94
N ILE A 547 -40.94 -2.89 -11.72
CA ILE A 547 -39.63 -3.33 -11.20
C ILE A 547 -39.58 -4.85 -11.04
N ASP A 548 -40.74 -5.47 -10.77
CA ASP A 548 -40.85 -6.90 -10.48
C ASP A 548 -40.79 -7.79 -11.72
N ASP A 549 -41.06 -7.24 -12.91
CA ASP A 549 -41.00 -7.98 -14.17
C ASP A 549 -39.73 -7.63 -14.95
N ALA A 550 -38.85 -8.62 -15.16
CA ALA A 550 -37.72 -8.47 -16.05
C ALA A 550 -38.21 -8.20 -17.50
N PRO A 551 -37.62 -7.25 -18.24
CA PRO A 551 -38.04 -6.96 -19.59
C PRO A 551 -37.83 -8.18 -20.50
N THR A 552 -38.79 -8.47 -21.37
CA THR A 552 -38.61 -9.48 -22.42
C THR A 552 -37.72 -8.91 -23.51
N LEU A 553 -36.45 -9.36 -23.56
CA LEU A 553 -35.46 -8.93 -24.55
C LEU A 553 -35.52 -9.85 -25.78
N ASP A 554 -36.03 -9.33 -26.89
CA ASP A 554 -36.09 -10.04 -28.17
C ASP A 554 -34.81 -9.78 -28.98
N LEU A 555 -33.84 -10.71 -28.90
CA LEU A 555 -32.52 -10.58 -29.55
C LEU A 555 -32.60 -10.40 -31.09
N SER A 556 -33.74 -10.69 -31.74
CA SER A 556 -33.91 -10.51 -33.20
C SER A 556 -33.97 -9.05 -33.59
N ARG A 557 -34.28 -8.19 -32.61
CA ARG A 557 -34.39 -6.74 -32.76
C ARG A 557 -33.15 -6.03 -32.22
N LEU A 558 -32.11 -6.77 -31.83
CA LEU A 558 -30.91 -6.17 -31.26
C LEU A 558 -30.12 -5.44 -32.35
N ASN A 559 -29.97 -4.14 -32.20
CA ASN A 559 -28.95 -3.38 -32.91
C ASN A 559 -27.62 -3.57 -32.19
N ILE A 560 -26.84 -4.54 -32.67
CA ILE A 560 -25.58 -4.94 -32.04
C ILE A 560 -24.56 -3.79 -31.98
N SER A 561 -24.50 -2.91 -32.98
CA SER A 561 -23.57 -1.76 -32.99
C SER A 561 -23.87 -0.75 -31.90
N ASN A 562 -25.15 -0.51 -31.60
CA ASN A 562 -25.56 0.35 -30.49
C ASN A 562 -25.41 -0.34 -29.13
N PHE A 563 -25.48 -1.67 -29.09
CA PHE A 563 -25.40 -2.45 -27.86
C PHE A 563 -23.95 -2.65 -27.35
N LEU A 564 -23.01 -2.91 -28.25
CA LEU A 564 -21.61 -3.19 -27.88
C LEU A 564 -20.95 -2.09 -27.02
N PRO A 565 -21.14 -0.79 -27.27
CA PRO A 565 -20.67 0.27 -26.36
C PRO A 565 -21.11 0.04 -24.91
N LEU A 566 -22.40 -0.22 -24.70
CA LEU A 566 -22.99 -0.47 -23.39
C LEU A 566 -22.42 -1.74 -22.75
N TRP A 567 -22.28 -2.81 -23.54
CA TRP A 567 -21.69 -4.07 -23.10
C TRP A 567 -20.26 -3.89 -22.59
N PHE A 568 -19.40 -3.27 -23.40
CA PHE A 568 -18.00 -3.07 -23.01
C PHE A 568 -17.85 -2.12 -21.83
N THR A 569 -18.77 -1.17 -21.63
CA THR A 569 -18.70 -0.21 -20.52
C THR A 569 -19.37 -0.68 -19.22
N SER A 570 -20.23 -1.69 -19.26
CA SER A 570 -20.94 -2.18 -18.07
C SER A 570 -20.06 -2.63 -16.89
N PRO A 571 -18.83 -3.19 -17.09
CA PRO A 571 -17.97 -3.56 -15.96
C PRO A 571 -17.55 -2.37 -15.08
N THR A 572 -17.57 -1.14 -15.61
CA THR A 572 -17.19 0.06 -14.84
C THR A 572 -18.07 0.34 -13.63
N LEU A 573 -19.29 -0.17 -13.63
CA LEU A 573 -20.29 0.14 -12.61
C LEU A 573 -19.85 -0.28 -11.21
N LEU A 574 -19.04 -1.34 -11.09
CA LEU A 574 -18.61 -1.89 -9.81
C LEU A 574 -17.08 -1.86 -9.61
N GLU A 575 -16.28 -1.61 -10.66
CA GLU A 575 -14.82 -1.80 -10.63
C GLU A 575 -14.07 -0.84 -9.67
N THR A 576 -14.71 0.23 -9.18
CA THR A 576 -14.10 1.18 -8.23
C THR A 576 -14.10 0.66 -6.79
N LEU A 577 -14.99 -0.28 -6.42
CA LEU A 577 -15.05 -0.79 -5.05
C LEU A 577 -13.73 -1.47 -4.62
N PRO A 578 -13.17 -2.42 -5.39
CA PRO A 578 -11.92 -3.11 -5.02
C PRO A 578 -10.70 -2.20 -4.93
N ALA A 579 -10.76 -0.98 -5.52
CA ALA A 579 -9.65 -0.05 -5.50
C ALA A 579 -9.27 0.45 -4.10
N VAL A 580 -10.22 0.35 -3.15
CA VAL A 580 -10.03 0.71 -1.75
C VAL A 580 -10.38 -0.53 -0.91
N PRO A 581 -9.38 -1.36 -0.53
CA PRO A 581 -9.59 -2.71 0.02
C PRO A 581 -10.55 -2.80 1.22
N ILE A 582 -10.54 -1.79 2.09
CA ILE A 582 -11.44 -1.70 3.24
C ILE A 582 -12.94 -1.72 2.86
N ARG A 583 -13.30 -1.29 1.64
CA ARG A 583 -14.67 -1.33 1.11
C ARG A 583 -15.11 -2.74 0.69
N ALA A 584 -14.17 -3.66 0.50
CA ALA A 584 -14.45 -5.07 0.26
C ALA A 584 -14.49 -5.90 1.56
N ALA A 585 -14.14 -5.29 2.71
CA ALA A 585 -13.98 -5.97 3.99
C ALA A 585 -15.29 -6.09 4.81
N ASP A 586 -16.41 -6.29 4.12
CA ASP A 586 -17.73 -6.65 4.65
C ASP A 586 -18.48 -7.59 3.69
N GLU A 587 -19.67 -8.05 4.08
CA GLU A 587 -20.47 -9.00 3.28
C GLU A 587 -20.90 -8.43 1.93
N PHE A 588 -21.25 -7.14 1.89
CA PHE A 588 -21.67 -6.42 0.70
C PHE A 588 -20.52 -6.33 -0.32
N GLY A 589 -19.38 -5.78 0.09
CA GLY A 589 -18.22 -5.63 -0.77
C GLY A 589 -17.63 -6.95 -1.21
N SER A 590 -17.63 -7.96 -0.33
CA SER A 590 -17.24 -9.33 -0.70
C SER A 590 -18.14 -9.92 -1.80
N ALA A 591 -19.46 -9.65 -1.75
CA ALA A 591 -20.38 -10.07 -2.80
C ALA A 591 -20.08 -9.38 -4.14
N ILE A 592 -19.77 -8.09 -4.12
CA ILE A 592 -19.36 -7.33 -5.32
C ILE A 592 -18.05 -7.87 -5.91
N VAL A 593 -17.07 -8.26 -5.07
CA VAL A 593 -15.84 -8.90 -5.56
C VAL A 593 -16.16 -10.18 -6.34
N ARG A 594 -17.07 -11.04 -5.86
CA ARG A 594 -17.49 -12.25 -6.60
C ARG A 594 -18.15 -11.93 -7.94
N VAL A 595 -18.96 -10.87 -8.01
CA VAL A 595 -19.55 -10.39 -9.27
C VAL A 595 -18.44 -9.99 -10.25
N LEU A 596 -17.48 -9.18 -9.81
CA LEU A 596 -16.36 -8.74 -10.65
C LEU A 596 -15.45 -9.90 -11.08
N ARG A 597 -15.24 -10.89 -10.20
CA ARG A 597 -14.51 -12.13 -10.51
C ARG A 597 -15.18 -12.87 -11.67
N ALA A 598 -16.50 -13.06 -11.58
CA ALA A 598 -17.28 -13.69 -12.64
C ALA A 598 -17.22 -12.89 -13.95
N GLN A 599 -17.40 -11.57 -13.89
CA GLN A 599 -17.35 -10.69 -15.08
C GLN A 599 -15.98 -10.69 -15.76
N THR A 600 -14.89 -10.93 -15.01
CA THR A 600 -13.52 -10.96 -15.54
C THR A 600 -13.14 -12.34 -16.12
N GLY A 601 -13.96 -13.37 -15.88
CA GLY A 601 -13.78 -14.72 -16.42
C GLY A 601 -13.04 -15.70 -15.49
N PHE A 602 -12.83 -15.32 -14.23
CA PHE A 602 -12.23 -16.22 -13.24
C PHE A 602 -13.17 -17.36 -12.88
N SER A 603 -12.63 -18.51 -12.45
CA SER A 603 -13.46 -19.64 -12.01
C SER A 603 -14.31 -19.29 -10.79
N ALA A 604 -15.32 -20.11 -10.55
CA ALA A 604 -16.07 -20.07 -9.30
C ALA A 604 -15.13 -20.30 -8.11
N GLU A 605 -15.40 -19.61 -7.01
CA GLU A 605 -14.61 -19.67 -5.80
C GLU A 605 -14.61 -21.12 -5.26
N GLY A 606 -13.47 -21.81 -5.37
CA GLY A 606 -13.33 -23.22 -5.06
C GLY A 606 -13.25 -23.54 -3.56
N SER A 607 -12.88 -24.79 -3.23
CA SER A 607 -12.80 -25.31 -1.85
C SER A 607 -11.68 -24.69 -0.98
N GLY A 608 -11.03 -23.61 -1.43
CA GLY A 608 -9.96 -22.93 -0.72
C GLY A 608 -8.54 -23.37 -1.09
N VAL A 609 -8.31 -23.78 -2.34
CA VAL A 609 -6.95 -23.97 -2.88
C VAL A 609 -6.69 -22.83 -3.86
N ALA A 610 -5.77 -21.93 -3.49
CA ALA A 610 -5.34 -20.80 -4.29
C ALA A 610 -4.06 -21.14 -5.07
N GLY A 611 -3.78 -20.40 -6.15
CA GLY A 611 -2.51 -20.47 -6.87
C GLY A 611 -2.59 -20.29 -8.39
N MET A 612 -1.60 -20.87 -9.09
CA MET A 612 -1.35 -20.65 -10.53
C MET A 612 -2.44 -21.16 -11.50
N ASP A 613 -3.45 -21.91 -11.03
CA ASP A 613 -4.49 -22.48 -11.91
C ASP A 613 -5.23 -21.39 -12.70
N GLU A 614 -5.55 -20.25 -12.08
CA GLU A 614 -6.20 -19.13 -12.78
C GLU A 614 -5.27 -18.40 -13.74
N VAL A 615 -3.96 -18.36 -13.45
CA VAL A 615 -2.94 -17.83 -14.37
C VAL A 615 -2.85 -18.73 -15.60
N HIS A 616 -2.78 -20.05 -15.42
CA HIS A 616 -2.77 -21.01 -16.52
C HIS A 616 -4.04 -20.91 -17.38
N ARG A 617 -5.23 -20.83 -16.75
CA ARG A 617 -6.47 -20.61 -17.50
C ARG A 617 -6.47 -19.29 -18.27
N THR A 618 -5.87 -18.24 -17.73
CA THR A 618 -5.74 -16.95 -18.41
C THR A 618 -4.78 -17.05 -19.59
N ASP A 619 -3.63 -17.68 -19.41
CA ASP A 619 -2.61 -17.86 -20.45
C ASP A 619 -3.11 -18.77 -21.59
N ASP A 620 -3.88 -19.82 -21.27
CA ASP A 620 -4.48 -20.77 -22.22
C ASP A 620 -5.76 -20.23 -22.90
N GLY A 621 -6.16 -18.99 -22.63
CA GLY A 621 -7.36 -18.36 -23.21
C GLY A 621 -8.69 -18.92 -22.69
N GLN A 622 -8.68 -19.65 -21.57
CA GLN A 622 -9.85 -20.28 -20.93
C GLN A 622 -10.54 -19.38 -19.90
N ALA A 623 -9.91 -18.26 -19.50
CA ALA A 623 -10.49 -17.26 -18.61
C ALA A 623 -11.34 -16.26 -19.42
N ILE A 624 -12.47 -16.74 -19.96
CA ILE A 624 -13.41 -15.97 -20.79
C ILE A 624 -14.34 -15.15 -19.88
N GLY A 625 -14.23 -13.82 -19.95
CA GLY A 625 -15.10 -12.87 -19.25
C GLY A 625 -15.94 -12.04 -20.23
N LEU A 626 -16.54 -10.96 -19.73
CA LEU A 626 -17.42 -10.09 -20.53
C LEU A 626 -16.69 -9.46 -21.71
N VAL A 627 -15.40 -9.10 -21.57
CA VAL A 627 -14.63 -8.50 -22.67
C VAL A 627 -14.45 -9.52 -23.79
N GLU A 628 -14.00 -10.74 -23.47
CA GLU A 628 -13.79 -11.81 -24.45
C GLU A 628 -15.10 -12.19 -25.15
N VAL A 629 -16.21 -12.28 -24.40
CA VAL A 629 -17.56 -12.49 -24.95
C VAL A 629 -17.98 -11.33 -25.87
N GLY A 630 -17.66 -10.09 -25.51
CA GLY A 630 -17.91 -8.91 -26.34
C GLY A 630 -17.16 -8.95 -27.67
N LEU A 631 -15.90 -9.38 -27.65
CA LEU A 631 -15.09 -9.53 -28.87
C LEU A 631 -15.63 -10.65 -29.76
N GLU A 632 -16.11 -11.75 -29.19
CA GLU A 632 -16.81 -12.80 -29.94
C GLU A 632 -18.09 -12.29 -30.59
N MET A 633 -18.89 -11.50 -29.88
CA MET A 633 -20.09 -10.87 -30.47
C MET A 633 -19.74 -9.96 -31.66
N CYS A 634 -18.65 -9.19 -31.58
CA CYS A 634 -18.15 -8.41 -32.73
C CYS A 634 -17.83 -9.33 -33.91
N HIS A 635 -17.12 -10.43 -33.67
CA HIS A 635 -16.75 -11.40 -34.70
C HIS A 635 -17.99 -12.06 -35.34
N SER A 636 -18.92 -12.57 -34.52
CA SER A 636 -20.19 -13.17 -34.97
C SER A 636 -21.04 -12.20 -35.79
N ALA A 637 -21.05 -10.92 -35.43
CA ALA A 637 -21.76 -9.87 -36.15
C ALA A 637 -21.01 -9.32 -37.37
N SER A 638 -19.80 -9.82 -37.69
CA SER A 638 -18.93 -9.29 -38.75
C SER A 638 -18.62 -7.79 -38.59
N ILE A 639 -18.47 -7.33 -37.35
CA ILE A 639 -18.10 -5.96 -36.97
C ILE A 639 -16.60 -5.92 -36.67
N ARG A 640 -15.98 -4.75 -36.86
CA ARG A 640 -14.57 -4.52 -36.51
C ARG A 640 -14.34 -4.86 -35.03
N ILE A 641 -13.32 -5.67 -34.77
CA ILE A 641 -12.90 -6.02 -33.40
C ILE A 641 -12.18 -4.80 -32.80
N PRO A 642 -12.67 -4.22 -31.69
CA PRO A 642 -12.00 -3.11 -31.02
C PRO A 642 -10.75 -3.57 -30.29
N SER A 643 -9.74 -2.71 -30.26
CA SER A 643 -8.48 -2.90 -29.51
C SER A 643 -8.43 -2.10 -28.20
N SER A 644 -9.40 -1.21 -27.98
CA SER A 644 -9.55 -0.36 -26.80
C SER A 644 -11.02 -0.11 -26.48
N LEU A 645 -11.29 0.42 -25.28
CA LEU A 645 -12.62 0.86 -24.90
C LEU A 645 -13.11 2.02 -25.77
N GLU A 646 -12.23 2.96 -26.12
CA GLU A 646 -12.54 4.07 -27.02
C GLU A 646 -13.06 3.56 -28.37
N GLU A 647 -12.34 2.63 -29.00
CA GLU A 647 -12.78 2.03 -30.26
C GLU A 647 -14.11 1.27 -30.10
N ALA A 648 -14.32 0.62 -28.95
CA ALA A 648 -15.56 -0.08 -28.67
C ALA A 648 -16.76 0.85 -28.50
N VAL A 649 -16.57 1.96 -27.80
CA VAL A 649 -17.63 2.96 -27.59
C VAL A 649 -17.95 3.68 -28.89
N ALA A 650 -16.95 3.98 -29.72
CA ALA A 650 -17.12 4.64 -31.01
C ALA A 650 -17.96 3.85 -32.05
N MET A 651 -18.30 2.59 -31.77
CA MET A 651 -19.19 1.78 -32.63
C MET A 651 -20.67 2.19 -32.54
N GLY A 652 -21.06 2.88 -31.47
CA GLY A 652 -22.44 3.24 -31.19
C GLY A 652 -22.94 4.50 -31.88
N ASN A 653 -24.24 4.73 -31.77
CA ASN A 653 -24.85 6.03 -32.04
C ASN A 653 -24.63 7.01 -30.86
N ASP A 654 -25.01 8.28 -31.05
CA ASP A 654 -24.86 9.34 -30.05
C ASP A 654 -25.46 8.99 -28.67
N GLU A 655 -26.61 8.31 -28.65
CA GLU A 655 -27.28 7.88 -27.40
C GLU A 655 -26.47 6.80 -26.66
N SER A 656 -25.92 5.83 -27.38
CA SER A 656 -25.12 4.74 -26.81
C SER A 656 -23.77 5.25 -26.33
N VAL A 657 -23.11 6.09 -27.13
CA VAL A 657 -21.83 6.73 -26.79
C VAL A 657 -21.95 7.58 -25.53
N SER A 658 -22.95 8.46 -25.49
CA SER A 658 -23.16 9.35 -24.34
C SER A 658 -23.54 8.59 -23.07
N PHE A 659 -24.35 7.54 -23.18
CA PHE A 659 -24.67 6.69 -22.03
C PHE A 659 -23.46 5.90 -21.54
N SER A 660 -22.63 5.35 -22.44
CA SER A 660 -21.37 4.70 -22.11
C SER A 660 -20.41 5.62 -21.34
N GLN A 661 -20.22 6.86 -21.82
CA GLN A 661 -19.42 7.86 -21.09
C GLN A 661 -20.03 8.19 -19.72
N TRP A 662 -21.35 8.29 -19.64
CA TRP A 662 -22.06 8.53 -18.38
C TRP A 662 -21.90 7.36 -17.40
N MET A 663 -21.94 6.11 -17.84
CA MET A 663 -21.72 4.94 -16.98
C MET A 663 -20.31 4.95 -16.37
N ILE A 664 -19.28 5.25 -17.16
CA ILE A 664 -17.90 5.36 -16.65
C ILE A 664 -17.81 6.50 -15.62
N TRP A 665 -18.42 7.64 -15.93
CA TRP A 665 -18.47 8.79 -15.02
C TRP A 665 -19.18 8.45 -13.70
N MET A 666 -20.29 7.71 -13.75
CA MET A 666 -21.02 7.24 -12.57
C MET A 666 -20.22 6.22 -11.77
N GLY A 667 -19.56 5.27 -12.45
CA GLY A 667 -18.75 4.21 -11.82
C GLY A 667 -17.56 4.74 -11.02
N MET A 668 -17.07 5.94 -11.34
CA MET A 668 -16.01 6.62 -10.58
C MET A 668 -16.52 7.28 -9.27
N ARG A 669 -17.83 7.26 -9.00
CA ARG A 669 -18.49 7.90 -7.84
C ARG A 669 -19.22 6.87 -6.98
N TRP A 670 -18.49 5.84 -6.59
CA TRP A 670 -19.00 4.72 -5.81
C TRP A 670 -19.68 5.16 -4.50
N LEU A 671 -19.06 6.02 -3.69
CA LEU A 671 -19.60 6.41 -2.38
C LEU A 671 -20.93 7.16 -2.52
N THR A 672 -21.08 7.93 -3.60
CA THR A 672 -22.28 8.70 -3.88
C THR A 672 -23.40 7.85 -4.53
N HIS A 673 -23.06 6.84 -5.33
CA HIS A 673 -24.02 6.15 -6.20
C HIS A 673 -24.08 4.63 -6.05
N GLN A 674 -23.46 4.02 -5.03
CA GLN A 674 -23.36 2.55 -4.87
C GLN A 674 -24.66 1.79 -5.15
N ASP A 675 -25.79 2.19 -4.54
CA ASP A 675 -27.04 1.42 -4.65
C ASP A 675 -27.65 1.56 -6.06
N LEU A 676 -27.52 2.75 -6.66
CA LEU A 676 -27.91 3.01 -8.05
C LEU A 676 -27.05 2.19 -9.02
N LEU A 677 -25.73 2.14 -8.81
CA LEU A 677 -24.79 1.37 -9.63
C LEU A 677 -25.11 -0.13 -9.57
N VAL A 678 -25.39 -0.67 -8.39
CA VAL A 678 -25.84 -2.07 -8.21
C VAL A 678 -27.16 -2.32 -8.96
N GLY A 679 -28.10 -1.37 -8.94
CA GLY A 679 -29.32 -1.42 -9.74
C GLY A 679 -29.07 -1.44 -11.25
N MET A 680 -28.12 -0.64 -11.73
CA MET A 680 -27.71 -0.65 -13.14
C MET A 680 -27.05 -1.98 -13.52
N THR A 681 -26.15 -2.51 -12.69
CA THR A 681 -25.51 -3.81 -12.93
C THR A 681 -26.53 -4.95 -12.94
N TRP A 682 -27.58 -4.87 -12.12
CA TRP A 682 -28.70 -5.81 -12.19
C TRP A 682 -29.37 -5.83 -13.56
N ALA A 683 -29.61 -4.65 -14.17
CA ALA A 683 -30.17 -4.58 -15.53
C ALA A 683 -29.24 -5.26 -16.56
N PHE A 684 -27.93 -5.07 -16.44
CA PHE A 684 -26.97 -5.73 -17.34
C PHE A 684 -26.92 -7.24 -17.13
N MET A 685 -27.01 -7.72 -15.89
CA MET A 685 -27.12 -9.16 -15.60
C MET A 685 -28.38 -9.78 -16.23
N GLU A 686 -29.51 -9.06 -16.33
CA GLU A 686 -30.69 -9.53 -17.06
C GLU A 686 -30.42 -9.67 -18.57
N VAL A 687 -29.60 -8.78 -19.15
CA VAL A 687 -29.17 -8.89 -20.55
C VAL A 687 -28.20 -10.04 -20.74
N HIS A 688 -27.25 -10.20 -19.83
CA HIS A 688 -26.30 -11.32 -19.79
C HIS A 688 -27.06 -12.64 -19.80
N GLU A 689 -28.13 -12.76 -19.00
CA GLU A 689 -29.02 -13.92 -18.97
C GLU A 689 -29.74 -14.14 -20.30
N ALA A 690 -30.23 -13.08 -20.95
CA ALA A 690 -30.89 -13.18 -22.26
C ALA A 690 -29.92 -13.68 -23.34
N ILE A 691 -28.69 -13.16 -23.38
CA ILE A 691 -27.65 -13.58 -24.33
C ILE A 691 -27.24 -15.04 -24.09
N ALA A 692 -27.07 -15.43 -22.82
CA ALA A 692 -26.75 -16.80 -22.42
C ALA A 692 -27.85 -17.83 -22.79
N ARG A 693 -29.09 -17.38 -22.99
CA ARG A 693 -30.23 -18.21 -23.41
C ARG A 693 -30.48 -18.17 -24.92
N GLY A 694 -29.79 -17.31 -25.67
CA GLY A 694 -29.95 -17.21 -27.13
C GLY A 694 -29.64 -18.52 -27.84
N GLN A 695 -30.52 -18.95 -28.76
CA GLN A 695 -30.40 -20.19 -29.52
C GLN A 695 -30.80 -19.98 -30.99
N GLY A 696 -30.33 -20.86 -31.89
CA GLY A 696 -30.67 -20.83 -33.32
C GLY A 696 -30.15 -19.56 -34.02
N ASP A 697 -30.95 -18.97 -34.91
CA ASP A 697 -30.63 -17.74 -35.64
C ASP A 697 -30.42 -16.50 -34.74
N MET A 698 -30.67 -16.65 -33.44
CA MET A 698 -30.56 -15.62 -32.41
C MET A 698 -29.28 -15.77 -31.57
N ALA A 699 -28.48 -16.79 -31.84
CA ALA A 699 -27.25 -17.06 -31.11
C ALA A 699 -26.13 -16.11 -31.53
N LEU A 700 -25.75 -15.20 -30.64
CA LEU A 700 -24.59 -14.30 -30.82
C LEU A 700 -23.27 -14.98 -30.42
N LEU A 701 -23.36 -16.07 -29.66
CA LEU A 701 -22.24 -16.80 -29.07
C LEU A 701 -22.23 -18.27 -29.52
N CYS A 702 -21.05 -18.83 -29.63
CA CYS A 702 -20.84 -20.27 -29.77
C CYS A 702 -21.35 -21.03 -28.52
N GLU A 703 -21.46 -22.35 -28.64
CA GLU A 703 -21.99 -23.17 -27.54
C GLU A 703 -21.13 -23.11 -26.28
N GLU A 704 -19.81 -23.10 -26.44
CA GLU A 704 -18.85 -23.03 -25.33
C GLU A 704 -18.96 -21.71 -24.55
N SER A 705 -18.86 -20.58 -25.25
CA SER A 705 -19.00 -19.26 -24.63
C SER A 705 -20.38 -19.03 -24.01
N ARG A 706 -21.43 -19.66 -24.57
CA ARG A 706 -22.77 -19.62 -23.98
C ARG A 706 -22.82 -20.35 -22.64
N CYS A 707 -22.18 -21.52 -22.53
CA CYS A 707 -22.05 -22.23 -21.25
C CYS A 707 -21.28 -21.40 -20.23
N VAL A 708 -20.15 -20.79 -20.63
CA VAL A 708 -19.40 -19.88 -19.74
C VAL A 708 -20.28 -18.71 -19.30
N MET A 709 -21.02 -18.09 -20.22
CA MET A 709 -21.91 -16.99 -19.91
C MET A 709 -23.02 -17.37 -18.92
N GLN A 710 -23.54 -18.61 -18.99
CA GLN A 710 -24.52 -19.11 -18.02
C GLN A 710 -23.92 -19.18 -16.61
N GLU A 711 -22.69 -19.64 -16.46
CA GLU A 711 -21.98 -19.68 -15.17
C GLU A 711 -21.70 -18.27 -14.64
N ILE A 712 -21.32 -17.32 -15.51
CA ILE A 712 -21.15 -15.91 -15.14
C ILE A 712 -22.47 -15.35 -14.59
N VAL A 713 -23.59 -15.53 -15.30
CA VAL A 713 -24.91 -15.03 -14.89
C VAL A 713 -25.36 -15.57 -13.54
N ILE A 714 -25.14 -16.86 -13.29
CA ILE A 714 -25.50 -17.49 -12.00
C ILE A 714 -24.74 -16.82 -10.85
N ARG A 715 -23.44 -16.57 -11.05
CA ARG A 715 -22.58 -15.94 -10.04
C ARG A 715 -22.88 -14.46 -9.85
N GLU A 716 -23.08 -13.73 -10.95
CA GLU A 716 -23.50 -12.32 -10.90
C GLU A 716 -24.80 -12.18 -10.11
N ARG A 717 -25.83 -12.97 -10.45
CA ARG A 717 -27.12 -12.94 -9.75
C ARG A 717 -26.96 -13.25 -8.27
N THR A 718 -26.21 -14.30 -7.94
CA THR A 718 -25.98 -14.69 -6.53
C THR A 718 -25.31 -13.59 -5.72
N GLY A 719 -24.30 -12.92 -6.28
CA GLY A 719 -23.63 -11.79 -5.63
C GLY A 719 -24.53 -10.55 -5.50
N LEU A 720 -25.27 -10.22 -6.56
CA LEU A 720 -26.18 -9.07 -6.58
C LEU A 720 -27.41 -9.27 -5.67
N ASP A 721 -27.89 -10.51 -5.50
CA ASP A 721 -28.99 -10.82 -4.58
C ASP A 721 -28.61 -10.48 -3.13
N ILE A 722 -27.40 -10.81 -2.70
CA ILE A 722 -26.89 -10.44 -1.36
C ILE A 722 -26.90 -8.92 -1.17
N CYS A 723 -26.42 -8.17 -2.17
CA CYS A 723 -26.42 -6.71 -2.13
C CYS A 723 -27.85 -6.17 -2.08
N LYS A 724 -28.75 -6.72 -2.89
CA LYS A 724 -30.16 -6.33 -2.98
C LYS A 724 -30.91 -6.57 -1.68
N GLU A 725 -30.68 -7.71 -1.02
CA GLU A 725 -31.28 -8.03 0.28
C GLU A 725 -30.93 -7.00 1.34
N GLU A 726 -29.67 -6.54 1.39
CA GLU A 726 -29.24 -5.47 2.31
C GLU A 726 -29.86 -4.12 1.92
N ILE A 727 -29.78 -3.73 0.64
CA ILE A 727 -30.34 -2.48 0.12
C ILE A 727 -31.83 -2.35 0.45
N PHE A 728 -32.59 -3.44 0.32
CA PHE A 728 -34.04 -3.43 0.47
C PHE A 728 -34.52 -3.29 1.91
N GLN A 729 -33.60 -3.33 2.89
CA GLN A 729 -33.89 -3.02 4.30
C GLN A 729 -34.11 -1.52 4.54
N ASP A 730 -33.63 -0.66 3.63
CA ASP A 730 -33.80 0.80 3.68
C ASP A 730 -34.57 1.31 2.46
N GLN A 731 -35.62 2.11 2.69
CA GLN A 731 -36.49 2.59 1.60
C GLN A 731 -35.80 3.57 0.65
N LYS A 732 -34.86 4.39 1.15
CA LYS A 732 -34.12 5.34 0.30
C LYS A 732 -33.13 4.59 -0.58
N ARG A 733 -32.36 3.67 -0.01
CA ARG A 733 -31.43 2.80 -0.75
C ARG A 733 -32.16 1.99 -1.82
N LYS A 734 -33.32 1.41 -1.47
CA LYS A 734 -34.20 0.72 -2.42
C LYS A 734 -34.62 1.62 -3.58
N GLN A 735 -35.01 2.86 -3.31
CA GLN A 735 -35.40 3.81 -4.35
C GLN A 735 -34.23 4.12 -5.30
N GLU A 736 -33.02 4.28 -4.78
CA GLU A 736 -31.81 4.50 -5.58
C GLU A 736 -31.49 3.30 -6.47
N PHE A 737 -31.54 2.08 -5.93
CA PHE A 737 -31.42 0.84 -6.72
C PHE A 737 -32.46 0.75 -7.84
N CYS A 738 -33.74 0.98 -7.53
CA CYS A 738 -34.80 0.92 -8.53
C CYS A 738 -34.64 1.99 -9.62
N THR A 739 -34.11 3.16 -9.26
CA THR A 739 -33.80 4.23 -10.21
C THR A 739 -32.70 3.80 -11.17
N GLY A 740 -31.59 3.25 -10.66
CA GLY A 740 -30.50 2.74 -11.48
C GLY A 740 -30.93 1.62 -12.43
N LEU A 741 -31.71 0.67 -11.91
CA LEU A 741 -32.32 -0.40 -12.70
C LEU A 741 -33.16 0.13 -13.86
N CYS A 742 -34.01 1.13 -13.60
CA CYS A 742 -34.86 1.72 -14.63
C CYS A 742 -34.06 2.48 -15.70
N ILE A 743 -33.05 3.26 -15.28
CA ILE A 743 -32.16 4.00 -16.20
C ILE A 743 -31.47 3.03 -17.15
N ALA A 744 -30.82 2.00 -16.61
CA ALA A 744 -30.08 1.03 -17.41
C ALA A 744 -31.01 0.21 -18.33
N ARG A 745 -32.15 -0.27 -17.82
CA ARG A 745 -33.14 -1.00 -18.66
C ARG A 745 -33.62 -0.18 -19.86
N ARG A 746 -33.84 1.13 -19.70
CA ARG A 746 -34.24 1.99 -20.82
C ARG A 746 -33.14 2.19 -21.85
N ALA A 747 -31.90 2.42 -21.41
CA ALA A 747 -30.77 2.53 -22.30
C ALA A 747 -30.55 1.23 -23.08
N ILE A 748 -30.63 0.08 -22.39
CA ILE A 748 -30.59 -1.26 -23.02
C ILE A 748 -31.72 -1.40 -24.04
N GLN A 749 -32.97 -1.06 -23.67
CA GLN A 749 -34.12 -1.20 -24.56
C GLN A 749 -34.04 -0.32 -25.81
N ALA A 750 -33.35 0.83 -25.74
CA ALA A 750 -33.08 1.69 -26.90
C ALA A 750 -32.20 0.99 -27.95
N CYS A 751 -31.42 -0.02 -27.56
CA CYS A 751 -30.67 -0.87 -28.50
C CYS A 751 -31.55 -1.89 -29.23
N PHE A 752 -32.82 -2.10 -28.84
CA PHE A 752 -33.73 -3.11 -29.42
C PHE A 752 -34.75 -2.49 -30.41
N THR A 753 -34.26 -1.90 -31.49
CA THR A 753 -35.06 -1.24 -32.53
C THR A 753 -35.33 -2.17 -33.72
N LYS A 754 -36.49 -2.02 -34.38
CA LYS A 754 -36.82 -2.76 -35.61
C LYS A 754 -36.24 -2.08 -36.84
#